data_AF-A0ABC9CN31-F1
#
_entry.id   AF-A0ABC9CN31-F1
#
_cell.length_a   1.000
_cell.length_b   1.000
_cell.length_c   1.000
_cell.angle_alpha   90.00
_cell.angle_beta   90.00
_cell.angle_gamma   90.00
#
_symmetry.space_group_name_H-M   'P 1'
#
loop_
_entity.id
_entity.type
_entity.pdbx_description
1 polymer ?
#
loop_
_entity_poly.entity_id
_entity_poly.type
_entity_poly.pdbx_seq_one_letter_code
_entity_poly.pdbx_strand_id
1 'polypeptide(L)'
;MAVAVAVRPGGSGSRLAARWVAAALPEDDGRAAAAVSVVYVIPTLSYVPSPAGERVPVALVGREPAEAYARDRRARAEEAVLPFRRLYSGRANVTVETAVVEGDGVAEALLRYARESGVRSLVLGSASFRWFRRVLSIPDIPGTIIQATQNSCNVFVVSKRRLIMKLARNPQTSESNANLRIETINHEMFEQSHRSLLFDNLADDEPHSDSVSQPHSSHSASNVVPSSESSEHVASESSGANAAGTEGSKNYDSLSSLGDAPCATSNSSEECQSMDEVEKLRKELQDTLVVYDKACVDLVNAKKKIQVLSTECSEEARKVEHALEWEEALKRTVADEKAKQLEAINQVEHARRSFTREVYSRHKAEMATSIISQDRAQVVDAILSKSRTCRRYSKKDIQLATENFSEARKIGEGGYGNVYRCTLDHTEVAVKVIQQDSIDKTDEFLKEVEILSQLRHPNLVLLLGFCPEIGCLVYEYLKNGSLEDQLFNNKGHQPLHWFLRIQIIFEVSCGLAFLHSRNPEPIVHRDLKPANILLDRSYVGKIGDVGFAKLISDLVPDWQTEYKDTIVAGTLYYMDPEYQQTGTVRPKSDVFALGVVMLQLLTGRRPNGLIMSAENAIKNGRLHDIIDKSQSDWLIDEAEMFAQLGLKCTALKCRDRPDLESEVLPKLNEILHRITSAVNLRNPVLSVPTHFICPITQELMEDPHVAADGHTYEHYAIRAWLKRHKTSPVTRIKLPNSSIIPNHSLRAAIQQWKSQLPDQTKA
;
A
#
# COMPACT_ATOMS: atom_id res chain seq x y z
N MET A 1 -23.31 2.87 16.90
CA MET A 1 -22.82 3.48 15.65
C MET A 1 -23.56 2.85 14.46
N ALA A 2 -23.87 3.56 13.38
CA ALA A 2 -24.57 3.00 12.20
C ALA A 2 -23.82 3.37 10.91
N VAL A 3 -23.24 2.36 10.24
CA VAL A 3 -22.27 2.52 9.15
C VAL A 3 -22.59 1.63 7.96
N ALA A 4 -22.72 2.20 6.77
CA ALA A 4 -22.76 1.46 5.52
C ALA A 4 -21.36 1.37 4.89
N VAL A 5 -20.99 0.20 4.38
CA VAL A 5 -19.73 -0.05 3.66
C VAL A 5 -20.05 -0.51 2.25
N ALA A 6 -19.71 0.30 1.25
CA ALA A 6 -19.95 -0.04 -0.15
C ALA A 6 -18.84 -0.97 -0.68
N VAL A 7 -19.22 -2.17 -1.10
CA VAL A 7 -18.30 -3.21 -1.57
C VAL A 7 -18.55 -3.62 -3.03
N ARG A 8 -17.48 -3.90 -3.77
CA ARG A 8 -17.49 -4.72 -4.99
C ARG A 8 -16.74 -6.03 -4.67
N PRO A 9 -17.31 -7.21 -4.95
CA PRO A 9 -16.55 -8.46 -4.96
C PRO A 9 -15.25 -8.33 -5.77
N GLY A 10 -14.16 -8.94 -5.28
CA GLY A 10 -12.81 -8.79 -5.82
C GLY A 10 -12.16 -7.39 -5.66
N GLY A 11 -12.90 -6.34 -5.30
CA GLY A 11 -12.42 -4.96 -5.23
C GLY A 11 -11.38 -4.69 -4.13
N SER A 12 -10.16 -4.31 -4.52
CA SER A 12 -9.07 -3.97 -3.59
C SER A 12 -9.39 -2.75 -2.71
N GLY A 13 -10.01 -1.71 -3.27
CA GLY A 13 -10.51 -0.57 -2.52
C GLY A 13 -11.57 -0.97 -1.50
N SER A 14 -12.50 -1.85 -1.87
CA SER A 14 -13.56 -2.35 -0.97
C SER A 14 -13.00 -3.15 0.20
N ARG A 15 -11.95 -3.97 -0.01
CA ARG A 15 -11.23 -4.65 1.08
C ARG A 15 -10.61 -3.65 2.05
N LEU A 16 -10.01 -2.56 1.55
CA LEU A 16 -9.42 -1.52 2.38
C LEU A 16 -10.48 -0.74 3.19
N ALA A 17 -11.58 -0.34 2.56
CA ALA A 17 -12.70 0.33 3.25
C ALA A 17 -13.31 -0.56 4.33
N ALA A 18 -13.51 -1.85 4.05
CA ALA A 18 -14.06 -2.79 5.01
C ALA A 18 -13.13 -3.01 6.22
N ARG A 19 -11.82 -3.20 5.97
CA ARG A 19 -10.79 -3.28 7.03
C ARG A 19 -10.72 -2.00 7.87
N TRP A 20 -10.80 -0.82 7.25
CA TRP A 20 -10.79 0.45 7.99
C TRP A 20 -12.01 0.59 8.92
N VAL A 21 -13.21 0.18 8.47
CA VAL A 21 -14.39 0.14 9.38
C VAL A 21 -14.20 -0.87 10.49
N ALA A 22 -13.61 -2.04 10.24
CA ALA A 22 -13.31 -3.02 11.29
C ALA A 22 -12.29 -2.48 12.32
N ALA A 23 -11.34 -1.63 11.90
CA ALA A 23 -10.40 -0.93 12.77
C ALA A 23 -11.00 0.28 13.52
N ALA A 24 -12.19 0.76 13.11
CA ALA A 24 -12.88 1.91 13.70
C ALA A 24 -14.08 1.54 14.58
N LEU A 25 -14.42 0.25 14.69
CA LEU A 25 -15.38 -0.27 15.66
C LEU A 25 -14.72 -0.36 17.05
N PRO A 26 -15.42 -0.01 18.14
CA PRO A 26 -14.86 -0.08 19.49
C PRO A 26 -14.53 -1.52 19.89
N GLU A 27 -13.53 -1.66 20.77
CA GLU A 27 -13.30 -2.89 21.54
C GLU A 27 -14.25 -2.93 22.76
N ASP A 28 -14.21 -4.01 23.54
CA ASP A 28 -15.41 -4.55 24.23
C ASP A 28 -15.82 -3.86 25.56
N ASP A 29 -15.82 -2.53 25.59
CA ASP A 29 -16.16 -1.68 26.74
C ASP A 29 -17.68 -1.66 27.09
N GLY A 30 -18.50 -2.54 26.48
CA GLY A 30 -19.90 -2.78 26.85
C GLY A 30 -20.90 -1.61 26.72
N ARG A 31 -20.49 -0.44 26.21
CA ARG A 31 -21.28 0.82 26.30
C ARG A 31 -21.89 1.34 24.99
N ALA A 32 -21.61 0.74 23.83
CA ALA A 32 -22.16 1.22 22.56
C ALA A 32 -22.35 0.13 21.50
N ALA A 33 -23.61 -0.22 21.20
CA ALA A 33 -23.92 -1.12 20.10
C ALA A 33 -23.59 -0.51 18.72
N ALA A 34 -23.12 -1.33 17.79
CA ALA A 34 -22.84 -0.96 16.40
C ALA A 34 -23.72 -1.74 15.42
N ALA A 35 -24.02 -1.11 14.28
CA ALA A 35 -24.70 -1.68 13.13
C ALA A 35 -23.86 -1.40 11.88
N VAL A 36 -23.49 -2.45 11.16
CA VAL A 36 -22.66 -2.40 9.95
C VAL A 36 -23.42 -3.02 8.79
N SER A 37 -23.76 -2.20 7.80
CA SER A 37 -24.43 -2.63 6.57
C SER A 37 -23.40 -2.87 5.48
N VAL A 38 -23.23 -4.11 5.04
CA VAL A 38 -22.40 -4.43 3.86
C VAL A 38 -23.26 -4.25 2.60
N VAL A 39 -23.00 -3.18 1.84
CA VAL A 39 -23.85 -2.75 0.72
C VAL A 39 -23.18 -3.07 -0.62
N TYR A 40 -23.89 -3.78 -1.49
CA TYR A 40 -23.44 -4.09 -2.85
C TYR A 40 -24.53 -3.72 -3.86
N VAL A 41 -24.13 -2.99 -4.91
CA VAL A 41 -25.03 -2.58 -5.99
C VAL A 41 -24.92 -3.56 -7.17
N ILE A 42 -26.06 -4.09 -7.60
CA ILE A 42 -26.19 -4.87 -8.85
C ILE A 42 -26.99 -4.07 -9.89
N PRO A 43 -26.70 -4.21 -11.19
CA PRO A 43 -27.49 -3.56 -12.26
C PRO A 43 -28.96 -3.98 -12.22
N THR A 44 -29.86 -3.19 -12.80
CA THR A 44 -31.27 -3.61 -12.95
C THR A 44 -31.37 -4.84 -13.85
N LEU A 45 -32.42 -5.66 -13.66
CA LEU A 45 -32.58 -6.86 -14.46
C LEU A 45 -33.19 -6.52 -15.83
N SER A 46 -32.34 -6.41 -16.84
CA SER A 46 -32.74 -6.11 -18.23
C SER A 46 -32.90 -7.36 -19.11
N TYR A 47 -32.21 -8.46 -18.80
CA TYR A 47 -32.29 -9.73 -19.54
C TYR A 47 -32.13 -10.95 -18.62
N VAL A 48 -32.60 -12.11 -19.10
CA VAL A 48 -32.40 -13.45 -18.54
C VAL A 48 -31.63 -14.30 -19.56
N PRO A 49 -30.62 -15.09 -19.17
CA PRO A 49 -29.96 -16.01 -20.07
C PRO A 49 -30.85 -17.22 -20.42
N SER A 50 -30.89 -17.60 -21.69
CA SER A 50 -31.47 -18.89 -22.11
C SER A 50 -30.51 -20.05 -21.79
N PRO A 51 -30.99 -21.31 -21.78
CA PRO A 51 -30.10 -22.48 -21.67
C PRO A 51 -29.05 -22.60 -22.79
N ALA A 52 -29.23 -21.88 -23.91
CA ALA A 52 -28.27 -21.78 -25.00
C ALA A 52 -27.28 -20.60 -24.85
N GLY A 53 -27.36 -19.83 -23.76
CA GLY A 53 -26.50 -18.67 -23.48
C GLY A 53 -26.98 -17.34 -24.07
N GLU A 54 -28.11 -17.32 -24.78
CA GLU A 54 -28.66 -16.11 -25.40
C GLU A 54 -29.28 -15.17 -24.36
N ARG A 55 -29.24 -13.85 -24.59
CA ARG A 55 -29.80 -12.86 -23.66
C ARG A 55 -31.22 -12.48 -24.05
N VAL A 56 -32.22 -13.07 -23.41
CA VAL A 56 -33.64 -12.75 -23.65
C VAL A 56 -34.04 -11.54 -22.79
N PRO A 57 -34.54 -10.43 -23.37
CA PRO A 57 -35.03 -9.28 -22.61
C PRO A 57 -36.13 -9.68 -21.62
N VAL A 58 -36.13 -9.15 -20.39
CA VAL A 58 -37.09 -9.55 -19.34
C VAL A 58 -38.56 -9.39 -19.78
N ALA A 59 -38.86 -8.38 -20.59
CA ALA A 59 -40.21 -8.15 -21.13
C ALA A 59 -40.72 -9.26 -22.07
N LEU A 60 -39.84 -10.16 -22.53
CA LEU A 60 -40.15 -11.33 -23.37
C LEU A 60 -40.03 -12.66 -22.59
N VAL A 61 -39.77 -12.61 -21.28
CA VAL A 61 -39.60 -13.78 -20.42
C VAL A 61 -40.84 -13.95 -19.53
N GLY A 62 -41.27 -15.20 -19.33
CA GLY A 62 -42.37 -15.49 -18.40
C GLY A 62 -42.07 -15.01 -16.98
N ARG A 63 -43.10 -14.52 -16.28
CA ARG A 63 -42.95 -13.90 -14.94
C ARG A 63 -42.22 -14.79 -13.94
N GLU A 64 -42.60 -16.08 -13.85
CA GLU A 64 -41.96 -17.01 -12.92
C GLU A 64 -40.47 -17.26 -13.23
N PRO A 65 -40.04 -17.59 -14.47
CA PRO A 65 -38.63 -17.62 -14.84
C PRO A 65 -37.86 -16.33 -14.54
N ALA A 66 -38.45 -15.15 -14.79
CA ALA A 66 -37.81 -13.87 -14.50
C ALA A 66 -37.63 -13.65 -12.98
N GLU A 67 -38.65 -13.95 -12.18
CA GLU A 67 -38.59 -13.87 -10.71
C GLU A 67 -37.69 -14.95 -10.09
N ALA A 68 -37.58 -16.12 -10.71
CA ALA A 68 -36.64 -17.17 -10.31
C ALA A 68 -35.18 -16.74 -10.57
N TYR A 69 -34.88 -16.23 -11.76
CA TYR A 69 -33.55 -15.71 -12.08
C TYR A 69 -33.20 -14.47 -11.26
N ALA A 70 -34.17 -13.59 -10.96
CA ALA A 70 -33.96 -12.46 -10.05
C ALA A 70 -33.55 -12.93 -8.64
N ARG A 71 -34.21 -13.95 -8.09
CA ARG A 71 -33.88 -14.54 -6.78
C ARG A 71 -32.50 -15.19 -6.77
N ASP A 72 -32.19 -16.00 -7.76
CA ASP A 72 -30.88 -16.65 -7.92
C ASP A 72 -29.73 -15.64 -8.12
N ARG A 73 -29.94 -14.62 -8.97
CA ARG A 73 -29.01 -13.48 -9.14
C ARG A 73 -28.77 -12.74 -7.83
N ARG A 74 -29.81 -12.57 -7.01
CA ARG A 74 -29.73 -11.93 -5.70
C ARG A 74 -28.98 -12.79 -4.68
N ALA A 75 -29.30 -14.09 -4.61
CA ALA A 75 -28.61 -15.03 -3.71
C ALA A 75 -27.11 -15.07 -3.98
N ARG A 76 -26.69 -15.17 -5.25
CA ARG A 76 -25.27 -15.12 -5.64
C ARG A 76 -24.60 -13.76 -5.34
N ALA A 77 -25.35 -12.66 -5.39
CA ALA A 77 -24.86 -11.34 -4.98
C ALA A 77 -24.69 -11.19 -3.45
N GLU A 78 -25.55 -11.83 -2.66
CA GLU A 78 -25.45 -11.90 -1.20
C GLU A 78 -24.30 -12.83 -0.76
N GLU A 79 -24.12 -13.97 -1.46
CA GLU A 79 -23.00 -14.91 -1.29
C GLU A 79 -21.64 -14.24 -1.58
N ALA A 80 -21.52 -13.54 -2.71
CA ALA A 80 -20.29 -12.87 -3.15
C ALA A 80 -19.79 -11.76 -2.19
N VAL A 81 -20.58 -11.37 -1.18
CA VAL A 81 -20.18 -10.41 -0.14
C VAL A 81 -20.07 -11.01 1.27
N LEU A 82 -20.31 -12.31 1.44
CA LEU A 82 -20.05 -13.02 2.70
C LEU A 82 -18.62 -12.83 3.23
N PRO A 83 -17.54 -12.79 2.40
CA PRO A 83 -16.20 -12.50 2.91
C PRO A 83 -16.08 -11.15 3.63
N PHE A 84 -16.82 -10.13 3.19
CA PHE A 84 -16.86 -8.82 3.87
C PHE A 84 -17.70 -8.87 5.15
N ARG A 85 -18.82 -9.63 5.16
CA ARG A 85 -19.62 -9.85 6.36
C ARG A 85 -18.84 -10.58 7.46
N ARG A 86 -17.99 -11.55 7.09
CA ARG A 86 -17.14 -12.31 8.02
C ARG A 86 -16.17 -11.39 8.80
N LEU A 87 -15.68 -10.28 8.22
CA LEU A 87 -14.78 -9.32 8.90
C LEU A 87 -15.36 -8.67 10.17
N TYR A 88 -16.69 -8.64 10.30
CA TYR A 88 -17.40 -8.05 11.44
C TYR A 88 -18.07 -9.10 12.32
N SER A 89 -18.10 -10.36 11.89
CA SER A 89 -18.78 -11.46 12.58
C SER A 89 -17.93 -11.96 13.75
N GLY A 90 -18.55 -12.17 14.92
CA GLY A 90 -17.85 -12.64 16.13
C GLY A 90 -17.37 -11.52 17.07
N ARG A 91 -17.63 -10.24 16.77
CA ARG A 91 -17.46 -9.14 17.74
C ARG A 91 -18.71 -9.00 18.60
N ALA A 92 -18.55 -8.88 19.91
CA ALA A 92 -19.64 -8.53 20.80
C ALA A 92 -20.21 -7.14 20.44
N ASN A 93 -21.50 -6.94 20.70
CA ASN A 93 -22.20 -5.66 20.48
C ASN A 93 -22.21 -5.12 19.03
N VAL A 94 -21.77 -5.89 18.02
CA VAL A 94 -21.84 -5.53 16.60
C VAL A 94 -22.91 -6.35 15.86
N THR A 95 -23.89 -5.66 15.29
CA THR A 95 -24.87 -6.22 14.35
C THR A 95 -24.39 -6.00 12.92
N VAL A 96 -24.56 -7.00 12.06
CA VAL A 96 -24.01 -7.01 10.69
C VAL A 96 -25.07 -7.48 9.70
N GLU A 97 -25.48 -6.60 8.80
CA GLU A 97 -26.45 -6.89 7.75
C GLU A 97 -25.81 -6.88 6.35
N THR A 98 -26.54 -7.38 5.36
CA THR A 98 -26.12 -7.43 3.96
C THR A 98 -27.22 -6.87 3.09
N ALA A 99 -26.91 -5.83 2.31
CA ALA A 99 -27.86 -5.08 1.51
C ALA A 99 -27.47 -5.13 0.03
N VAL A 100 -28.13 -6.01 -0.73
CA VAL A 100 -28.05 -6.00 -2.20
C VAL A 100 -29.07 -5.01 -2.75
N VAL A 101 -28.57 -3.95 -3.38
CA VAL A 101 -29.33 -2.82 -3.90
C VAL A 101 -29.34 -2.87 -5.42
N GLU A 102 -30.49 -2.68 -6.06
CA GLU A 102 -30.56 -2.62 -7.52
C GLU A 102 -30.48 -1.17 -8.04
N GLY A 103 -29.69 -0.98 -9.09
CA GLY A 103 -29.58 0.28 -9.83
C GLY A 103 -28.41 0.29 -10.82
N ASP A 104 -28.63 0.89 -11.99
CA ASP A 104 -27.61 0.96 -13.05
C ASP A 104 -26.56 2.06 -12.78
N GLY A 105 -26.94 3.09 -12.02
CA GLY A 105 -26.04 4.08 -11.44
C GLY A 105 -25.63 3.69 -10.01
N VAL A 106 -24.36 3.30 -9.82
CA VAL A 106 -23.86 2.85 -8.51
C VAL A 106 -23.85 3.97 -7.47
N ALA A 107 -23.54 5.20 -7.87
CA ALA A 107 -23.55 6.35 -6.96
C ALA A 107 -24.99 6.67 -6.50
N GLU A 108 -25.92 6.67 -7.46
CA GLU A 108 -27.34 6.94 -7.27
C GLU A 108 -28.00 5.89 -6.39
N ALA A 109 -27.68 4.60 -6.61
CA ALA A 109 -28.14 3.49 -5.78
C ALA A 109 -27.62 3.58 -4.33
N LEU A 110 -26.34 3.93 -4.12
CA LEU A 110 -25.77 4.11 -2.78
C LEU A 110 -26.34 5.35 -2.07
N LEU A 111 -26.56 6.45 -2.79
CA LEU A 111 -27.20 7.66 -2.26
C LEU A 111 -28.67 7.41 -1.88
N ARG A 112 -29.38 6.62 -2.70
CA ARG A 112 -30.75 6.18 -2.43
C ARG A 112 -30.80 5.30 -1.19
N TYR A 113 -29.98 4.25 -1.14
CA TYR A 113 -29.85 3.38 0.03
C TYR A 113 -29.52 4.16 1.31
N ALA A 114 -28.55 5.07 1.26
CA ALA A 114 -28.15 5.86 2.44
C ALA A 114 -29.27 6.78 2.95
N ARG A 115 -30.17 7.24 2.07
CA ARG A 115 -31.38 7.99 2.44
C ARG A 115 -32.47 7.09 3.04
N GLU A 116 -32.65 5.89 2.49
CA GLU A 116 -33.72 4.95 2.85
C GLU A 116 -33.43 4.14 4.13
N SER A 117 -32.16 3.82 4.40
CA SER A 117 -31.72 2.99 5.55
C SER A 117 -31.37 3.77 6.83
N GLY A 118 -31.28 5.11 6.77
CA GLY A 118 -30.96 5.95 7.93
C GLY A 118 -29.52 5.83 8.45
N VAL A 119 -28.60 5.21 7.71
CA VAL A 119 -27.19 5.10 8.07
C VAL A 119 -26.52 6.48 8.18
N ARG A 120 -25.74 6.68 9.25
CA ARG A 120 -25.12 7.99 9.55
C ARG A 120 -23.76 8.19 8.87
N SER A 121 -23.15 7.12 8.37
CA SER A 121 -21.84 7.14 7.73
C SER A 121 -21.78 6.13 6.60
N LEU A 122 -21.43 6.60 5.40
CA LEU A 122 -21.22 5.79 4.21
C LEU A 122 -19.72 5.75 3.90
N VAL A 123 -19.15 4.54 3.85
CA VAL A 123 -17.72 4.31 3.65
C VAL A 123 -17.49 3.67 2.29
N LEU A 124 -16.61 4.29 1.50
CA LEU A 124 -16.29 3.92 0.13
C LEU A 124 -14.80 3.59 0.01
N GLY A 125 -14.47 2.60 -0.82
CA GLY A 125 -13.09 2.22 -1.12
C GLY A 125 -12.60 2.73 -2.46
N SER A 126 -11.47 3.44 -2.50
CA SER A 126 -10.82 3.87 -3.74
C SER A 126 -9.48 3.17 -3.97
N ALA A 127 -9.33 2.54 -5.13
CA ALA A 127 -8.10 1.84 -5.53
C ALA A 127 -7.01 2.78 -6.09
N SER A 128 -7.35 4.03 -6.47
CA SER A 128 -6.41 4.99 -7.07
C SER A 128 -6.92 6.43 -6.99
N PHE A 129 -6.05 7.38 -6.65
CA PHE A 129 -6.39 8.81 -6.58
C PHE A 129 -6.25 9.47 -7.97
N ARG A 130 -7.32 9.43 -8.78
CA ARG A 130 -7.37 10.06 -10.12
C ARG A 130 -7.61 11.58 -9.99
N TRP A 131 -6.55 12.40 -10.02
CA TRP A 131 -6.63 13.84 -9.74
C TRP A 131 -6.87 14.77 -10.96
N PHE A 132 -7.15 14.21 -12.14
CA PHE A 132 -7.36 14.97 -13.39
C PHE A 132 -8.82 15.06 -13.84
N ARG A 133 -9.60 15.91 -13.16
CA ARG A 133 -10.90 16.40 -13.64
C ARG A 133 -11.07 17.91 -13.45
N ARG A 134 -10.43 18.67 -14.34
CA ARG A 134 -10.75 20.09 -14.63
C ARG A 134 -10.98 20.38 -16.12
N VAL A 135 -11.03 19.34 -16.98
CA VAL A 135 -11.18 19.49 -18.44
C VAL A 135 -12.35 18.65 -19.01
N LEU A 136 -12.71 17.50 -18.41
CA LEU A 136 -13.86 16.69 -18.83
C LEU A 136 -14.72 16.25 -17.63
N SER A 137 -16.01 16.58 -17.72
CA SER A 137 -17.02 16.36 -16.67
C SER A 137 -17.67 14.98 -16.79
N ILE A 138 -17.15 14.01 -16.04
CA ILE A 138 -17.76 12.70 -15.77
C ILE A 138 -17.37 12.35 -14.33
N PRO A 139 -18.22 12.48 -13.31
CA PRO A 139 -17.79 12.25 -11.93
C PRO A 139 -17.51 10.76 -11.68
N ASP A 140 -16.53 10.46 -10.82
CA ASP A 140 -16.25 9.10 -10.33
C ASP A 140 -17.17 8.75 -9.15
N ILE A 141 -17.47 7.47 -8.90
CA ILE A 141 -18.47 7.07 -7.88
C ILE A 141 -18.23 7.75 -6.50
N PRO A 142 -17.01 7.77 -5.92
CA PRO A 142 -16.73 8.53 -4.70
C PRO A 142 -16.93 10.05 -4.85
N GLY A 143 -16.46 10.66 -5.94
CA GLY A 143 -16.67 12.08 -6.24
C GLY A 143 -18.15 12.45 -6.39
N THR A 144 -18.93 11.65 -7.11
CA THR A 144 -20.40 11.80 -7.26
C THR A 144 -21.08 11.76 -5.90
N ILE A 145 -20.74 10.79 -5.05
CA ILE A 145 -21.34 10.66 -3.72
C ILE A 145 -20.91 11.83 -2.81
N ILE A 146 -19.64 12.28 -2.85
CA ILE A 146 -19.18 13.48 -2.12
C ILE A 146 -19.91 14.74 -2.61
N GLN A 147 -20.21 14.87 -3.89
CA GLN A 147 -20.90 16.04 -4.45
C GLN A 147 -22.41 16.02 -4.15
N ALA A 148 -23.07 14.87 -4.32
CA ALA A 148 -24.53 14.74 -4.26
C ALA A 148 -25.10 14.39 -2.85
N THR A 149 -24.27 14.00 -1.88
CA THR A 149 -24.75 13.84 -0.50
C THR A 149 -25.21 15.18 0.09
N GLN A 150 -26.43 15.21 0.60
CA GLN A 150 -26.96 16.32 1.39
C GLN A 150 -26.53 16.16 2.87
N ASN A 151 -26.90 17.11 3.73
CA ASN A 151 -26.37 17.29 5.09
C ASN A 151 -26.69 16.16 6.11
N SER A 152 -27.22 15.00 5.69
CA SER A 152 -27.73 13.94 6.56
C SER A 152 -26.80 12.75 6.80
N CYS A 153 -25.77 12.54 5.97
CA CYS A 153 -24.86 11.40 6.08
C CYS A 153 -23.40 11.83 5.93
N ASN A 154 -22.53 11.32 6.80
CA ASN A 154 -21.08 11.44 6.63
C ASN A 154 -20.62 10.56 5.46
N VAL A 155 -19.64 11.01 4.68
CA VAL A 155 -18.99 10.20 3.63
C VAL A 155 -17.51 10.07 3.93
N PHE A 156 -17.01 8.84 3.93
CA PHE A 156 -15.59 8.52 4.08
C PHE A 156 -15.10 7.78 2.83
N VAL A 157 -13.99 8.24 2.24
CA VAL A 157 -13.36 7.59 1.09
C VAL A 157 -11.96 7.16 1.48
N VAL A 158 -11.80 5.86 1.67
CA VAL A 158 -10.56 5.22 2.11
C VAL A 158 -9.73 4.83 0.88
N SER A 159 -8.46 5.22 0.84
CA SER A 159 -7.52 4.86 -0.24
C SER A 159 -6.17 4.45 0.33
N LYS A 160 -5.36 3.71 -0.44
CA LYS A 160 -4.06 3.16 -0.01
C LYS A 160 -3.11 4.18 0.66
N ARG A 161 -3.27 5.50 0.43
CA ARG A 161 -2.37 6.54 0.97
C ARG A 161 -3.05 7.73 1.65
N ARG A 162 -4.38 7.83 1.65
CA ARG A 162 -5.15 8.99 2.16
C ARG A 162 -6.57 8.60 2.58
N LEU A 163 -7.09 9.31 3.59
CA LEU A 163 -8.51 9.34 3.93
C LEU A 163 -9.09 10.71 3.54
N ILE A 164 -10.19 10.71 2.78
CA ILE A 164 -11.00 11.90 2.50
C ILE A 164 -12.32 11.73 3.27
N MET A 165 -12.76 12.78 3.96
CA MET A 165 -14.05 12.76 4.65
C MET A 165 -14.87 14.03 4.40
N LYS A 166 -16.20 13.86 4.42
CA LYS A 166 -17.19 14.93 4.37
C LYS A 166 -18.19 14.68 5.50
N LEU A 167 -18.29 15.63 6.42
CA LEU A 167 -19.14 15.51 7.61
C LEU A 167 -20.51 16.15 7.39
N ALA A 168 -21.54 15.53 7.97
CA ALA A 168 -22.88 16.09 8.10
C ALA A 168 -22.88 17.29 9.06
N ARG A 169 -23.68 18.34 8.78
CA ARG A 169 -23.83 19.49 9.69
C ARG A 169 -24.75 19.11 10.86
N ASN A 170 -24.30 19.33 12.09
CA ASN A 170 -25.12 19.14 13.29
C ASN A 170 -26.19 20.26 13.37
N PRO A 171 -27.50 20.00 13.58
CA PRO A 171 -28.57 21.03 13.48
C PRO A 171 -28.56 22.14 14.54
N GLN A 172 -27.54 22.24 15.39
CA GLN A 172 -27.46 23.13 16.55
C GLN A 172 -26.61 24.39 16.32
N THR A 173 -26.04 24.59 15.12
CA THR A 173 -25.29 25.82 14.79
C THR A 173 -25.96 26.61 13.68
N SER A 174 -26.28 27.88 13.98
CA SER A 174 -27.03 28.79 13.12
C SER A 174 -26.24 29.25 11.88
N GLU A 175 -26.96 29.83 10.94
CA GLU A 175 -26.54 29.94 9.54
C GLU A 175 -25.47 30.99 9.26
N SER A 176 -24.47 30.61 8.45
CA SER A 176 -24.06 31.40 7.28
C SER A 176 -23.25 30.54 6.30
N ASN A 177 -23.45 30.78 5.00
CA ASN A 177 -22.73 30.24 3.84
C ASN A 177 -22.50 28.71 3.73
N ALA A 178 -23.02 28.14 2.65
CA ALA A 178 -23.06 26.69 2.40
C ALA A 178 -21.78 26.12 1.78
N ASN A 179 -20.63 26.29 2.43
CA ASN A 179 -19.45 25.47 2.16
C ASN A 179 -19.45 24.24 3.08
N LEU A 180 -19.36 23.06 2.46
CA LEU A 180 -19.10 21.78 3.12
C LEU A 180 -17.59 21.64 3.29
N ARG A 181 -17.11 21.43 4.53
CA ARG A 181 -15.70 21.11 4.75
C ARG A 181 -15.44 19.66 4.30
N ILE A 182 -14.71 19.52 3.21
CA ILE A 182 -14.09 18.26 2.81
C ILE A 182 -12.70 18.25 3.46
N GLU A 183 -12.51 17.36 4.42
CA GLU A 183 -11.26 17.23 5.16
C GLU A 183 -10.45 16.06 4.57
N THR A 184 -9.14 16.24 4.47
CA THR A 184 -8.26 15.26 3.82
C THR A 184 -7.04 15.02 4.69
N ILE A 185 -6.95 13.82 5.27
CA ILE A 185 -5.84 13.41 6.11
C ILE A 185 -4.71 12.88 5.20
N ASN A 186 -3.46 13.28 5.50
CA ASN A 186 -2.27 12.83 4.78
C ASN A 186 -1.86 11.41 5.22
N HIS A 187 -0.85 10.83 4.57
CA HIS A 187 -0.42 9.45 4.88
C HIS A 187 0.08 9.31 6.32
N GLU A 188 0.93 10.23 6.75
CA GLU A 188 1.64 10.18 8.04
C GLU A 188 0.68 10.27 9.22
N MET A 189 -0.30 11.19 9.17
CA MET A 189 -1.34 11.30 10.20
C MET A 189 -2.33 10.13 10.17
N PHE A 190 -2.60 9.57 8.98
CA PHE A 190 -3.49 8.41 8.81
C PHE A 190 -2.86 7.13 9.40
N GLU A 191 -1.56 6.89 9.16
CA GLU A 191 -0.83 5.77 9.77
C GLU A 191 -0.61 5.97 11.28
N GLN A 192 -0.27 7.18 11.73
CA GLN A 192 -0.10 7.49 13.16
C GLN A 192 -1.37 7.17 13.98
N SER A 193 -2.56 7.26 13.36
CA SER A 193 -3.85 7.05 14.05
C SER A 193 -4.30 5.57 14.12
N HIS A 194 -3.77 4.67 13.27
CA HIS A 194 -4.29 3.29 13.12
C HIS A 194 -3.17 2.24 12.95
N ARG A 195 -2.07 2.42 13.67
CA ARG A 195 -0.74 1.82 13.37
C ARG A 195 -0.58 0.31 13.57
N SER A 196 -1.64 -0.45 13.88
CA SER A 196 -1.58 -1.88 14.25
C SER A 196 -2.43 -2.85 13.41
N LEU A 197 -3.35 -2.39 12.56
CA LEU A 197 -4.42 -3.24 12.00
C LEU A 197 -4.45 -3.43 10.47
N LEU A 198 -3.46 -2.94 9.73
CA LEU A 198 -3.45 -3.03 8.24
C LEU A 198 -2.69 -4.24 7.67
N PHE A 199 -1.81 -4.87 8.46
CA PHE A 199 -0.91 -5.95 8.02
C PHE A 199 -1.06 -7.23 8.84
N ASP A 200 -2.22 -7.86 8.73
CA ASP A 200 -2.34 -9.31 8.97
C ASP A 200 -3.04 -9.97 7.76
N ASN A 201 -2.50 -11.13 7.36
CA ASN A 201 -3.00 -11.93 6.25
C ASN A 201 -3.46 -13.29 6.78
N LEU A 202 -4.77 -13.45 6.93
CA LEU A 202 -5.39 -14.78 6.88
C LEU A 202 -5.33 -15.30 5.44
N ALA A 203 -5.08 -16.59 5.29
CA ALA A 203 -4.93 -17.26 4.00
C ALA A 203 -6.29 -17.51 3.32
N ASP A 204 -6.25 -17.71 2.01
CA ASP A 204 -7.35 -18.31 1.25
C ASP A 204 -7.26 -19.84 1.40
N ASP A 205 -8.07 -20.42 2.28
CA ASP A 205 -8.25 -21.88 2.40
C ASP A 205 -9.59 -22.31 1.74
N GLU A 206 -9.51 -22.78 0.49
CA GLU A 206 -10.55 -23.56 -0.18
C GLU A 206 -10.21 -25.06 -0.06
N PRO A 207 -11.13 -25.93 0.41
CA PRO A 207 -10.80 -27.32 0.70
C PRO A 207 -10.85 -28.22 -0.55
N HIS A 208 -9.68 -28.68 -1.02
CA HIS A 208 -9.62 -29.77 -1.98
C HIS A 208 -9.75 -31.15 -1.31
N SER A 209 -10.36 -32.10 -2.05
CA SER A 209 -10.83 -33.39 -1.57
C SER A 209 -9.82 -34.54 -1.75
N ASP A 210 -9.99 -35.56 -0.92
CA ASP A 210 -9.59 -36.97 -1.09
C ASP A 210 -8.11 -37.31 -1.37
N SER A 211 -7.50 -38.08 -0.46
CA SER A 211 -7.48 -39.56 -0.64
C SER A 211 -6.80 -40.28 0.54
N VAL A 212 -6.96 -41.61 0.58
CA VAL A 212 -6.60 -42.48 1.73
C VAL A 212 -5.25 -43.18 1.55
N SER A 213 -4.37 -43.10 2.55
CA SER A 213 -3.40 -44.17 2.85
C SER A 213 -2.79 -44.08 4.26
N GLN A 214 -3.22 -44.98 5.15
CA GLN A 214 -2.34 -45.62 6.15
C GLN A 214 -1.64 -46.84 5.48
N PRO A 215 -0.62 -47.54 6.04
CA PRO A 215 -0.46 -47.90 7.47
C PRO A 215 1.00 -48.02 8.02
N HIS A 216 1.11 -48.57 9.25
CA HIS A 216 2.31 -49.12 9.93
C HIS A 216 3.38 -48.11 10.42
N SER A 217 3.54 -47.86 11.74
CA SER A 217 4.07 -48.71 12.85
C SER A 217 5.61 -48.92 12.77
N SER A 218 6.39 -48.90 13.87
CA SER A 218 6.11 -49.49 15.20
C SER A 218 7.18 -49.13 16.29
N HIS A 219 6.85 -49.40 17.57
CA HIS A 219 7.78 -49.62 18.73
C HIS A 219 8.60 -48.41 19.25
N SER A 220 8.90 -48.22 20.56
CA SER A 220 8.56 -48.88 21.84
C SER A 220 8.35 -47.79 22.91
N ALA A 221 7.46 -47.84 23.90
CA ALA A 221 7.02 -48.90 24.84
C ALA A 221 7.94 -49.09 26.07
N SER A 222 7.50 -48.56 27.22
CA SER A 222 7.80 -49.06 28.57
C SER A 222 6.64 -48.71 29.51
N ASN A 223 6.28 -49.63 30.43
CA ASN A 223 5.08 -49.54 31.28
C ASN A 223 5.47 -49.38 32.77
N VAL A 224 4.62 -48.69 33.54
CA VAL A 224 4.34 -49.04 34.95
C VAL A 224 2.83 -48.89 35.19
N VAL A 225 2.26 -49.78 36.01
CA VAL A 225 0.81 -49.95 36.25
C VAL A 225 0.39 -49.31 37.57
N PRO A 226 -0.81 -48.70 37.66
CA PRO A 226 -1.49 -48.43 38.93
C PRO A 226 -2.71 -49.35 39.18
N SER A 227 -2.82 -49.83 40.42
CA SER A 227 -3.98 -50.53 41.00
C SER A 227 -3.82 -50.47 42.54
N SER A 228 -4.82 -50.17 43.36
CA SER A 228 -6.24 -49.78 43.13
C SER A 228 -6.75 -49.01 44.40
N GLU A 229 -8.02 -48.79 44.78
CA GLU A 229 -9.36 -49.33 44.44
C GLU A 229 -10.47 -48.31 44.82
N SER A 230 -11.74 -48.75 44.81
CA SER A 230 -12.97 -48.20 45.44
C SER A 230 -12.80 -47.56 46.84
N SER A 231 -13.62 -46.61 47.34
CA SER A 231 -14.97 -46.11 46.97
C SER A 231 -15.30 -44.80 47.80
N GLU A 232 -16.43 -44.06 47.77
CA GLU A 232 -17.77 -44.21 47.12
C GLU A 232 -18.56 -42.86 46.95
N HIS A 233 -19.88 -43.03 46.72
CA HIS A 233 -21.09 -42.17 46.66
C HIS A 233 -21.40 -41.24 47.88
N VAL A 234 -22.33 -40.24 47.82
CA VAL A 234 -23.17 -39.65 46.73
C VAL A 234 -23.56 -38.18 47.02
N ALA A 235 -24.06 -37.50 45.98
CA ALA A 235 -24.39 -36.07 45.89
C ALA A 235 -25.58 -35.52 46.72
N SER A 236 -25.74 -34.18 46.71
CA SER A 236 -27.05 -33.48 46.66
C SER A 236 -26.90 -32.05 46.11
N GLU A 237 -27.94 -31.52 45.44
CA GLU A 237 -27.91 -30.23 44.72
C GLU A 237 -29.02 -29.25 45.13
N SER A 238 -28.64 -27.97 45.30
CA SER A 238 -29.37 -26.75 44.89
C SER A 238 -30.72 -26.31 45.55
N SER A 239 -30.88 -24.98 45.62
CA SER A 239 -32.14 -24.20 45.78
C SER A 239 -32.91 -24.29 47.12
N GLY A 240 -33.67 -23.28 47.56
CA GLY A 240 -33.76 -21.90 47.07
C GLY A 240 -34.88 -21.03 47.71
N ALA A 241 -34.52 -19.88 48.28
CA ALA A 241 -35.32 -18.65 48.49
C ALA A 241 -36.65 -18.61 49.33
N ASN A 242 -36.66 -17.65 50.27
CA ASN A 242 -37.76 -16.71 50.64
C ASN A 242 -38.98 -17.09 51.53
N ALA A 243 -38.97 -16.47 52.73
CA ALA A 243 -39.98 -15.51 53.26
C ALA A 243 -41.19 -15.95 54.13
N ALA A 244 -41.54 -15.04 55.06
CA ALA A 244 -42.69 -15.00 56.00
C ALA A 244 -42.77 -16.13 57.09
N GLY A 245 -43.39 -15.91 58.27
CA GLY A 245 -43.92 -14.67 58.87
C GLY A 245 -45.00 -14.93 59.96
N THR A 246 -45.26 -13.91 60.80
CA THR A 246 -46.43 -13.77 61.72
C THR A 246 -46.33 -14.42 63.14
N GLU A 247 -47.26 -14.04 64.03
CA GLU A 247 -47.10 -13.90 65.50
C GLU A 247 -48.06 -14.79 66.34
N GLY A 248 -47.88 -14.80 67.68
CA GLY A 248 -48.90 -15.19 68.67
C GLY A 248 -48.53 -16.36 69.61
N SER A 249 -48.70 -16.38 70.94
CA SER A 249 -48.72 -15.40 72.07
C SER A 249 -49.75 -15.84 73.15
N LYS A 250 -49.40 -15.70 74.45
CA LYS A 250 -50.21 -15.93 75.70
C LYS A 250 -50.36 -17.42 76.13
N ASN A 251 -49.90 -17.82 77.33
CA ASN A 251 -50.48 -17.70 78.70
C ASN A 251 -51.57 -18.78 78.97
N TYR A 252 -51.83 -19.31 80.17
CA TYR A 252 -51.85 -18.68 81.51
C TYR A 252 -51.49 -19.60 82.71
N ASP A 253 -51.07 -18.94 83.78
CA ASP A 253 -51.25 -19.17 85.23
C ASP A 253 -51.66 -20.51 85.89
N SER A 254 -50.89 -20.84 86.93
CA SER A 254 -51.28 -21.01 88.35
C SER A 254 -52.45 -21.93 88.78
N LEU A 255 -52.19 -22.77 89.78
CA LEU A 255 -53.22 -23.25 90.72
C LEU A 255 -52.63 -23.49 92.12
N SER A 256 -53.44 -23.32 93.16
CA SER A 256 -53.01 -23.20 94.56
C SER A 256 -53.75 -24.15 95.52
N SER A 257 -53.20 -24.23 96.73
CA SER A 257 -53.69 -24.86 97.97
C SER A 257 -55.16 -25.29 98.05
N LEU A 258 -55.37 -26.51 98.57
CA LEU A 258 -56.62 -26.98 99.17
C LEU A 258 -56.29 -27.90 100.35
N GLY A 259 -57.14 -27.89 101.37
CA GLY A 259 -57.08 -28.82 102.50
C GLY A 259 -58.38 -28.78 103.29
N ASP A 260 -58.72 -29.88 103.96
CA ASP A 260 -59.73 -29.95 105.03
C ASP A 260 -59.68 -31.32 105.74
N ALA A 261 -60.30 -31.39 106.92
CA ALA A 261 -60.51 -32.58 107.76
C ALA A 261 -62.04 -32.63 108.14
N PRO A 262 -62.59 -33.48 109.05
CA PRO A 262 -61.99 -34.47 109.97
C PRO A 262 -62.78 -35.80 110.16
N CYS A 263 -62.33 -36.69 111.06
CA CYS A 263 -63.16 -37.21 112.17
C CYS A 263 -62.32 -37.99 113.23
N ALA A 264 -62.93 -38.33 114.37
CA ALA A 264 -62.31 -38.98 115.54
C ALA A 264 -62.38 -40.54 115.47
N THR A 265 -61.84 -41.36 116.39
CA THR A 265 -61.47 -41.23 117.83
C THR A 265 -60.40 -42.33 118.14
N SER A 266 -59.79 -42.58 119.31
CA SER A 266 -59.94 -42.18 120.73
C SER A 266 -58.71 -42.59 121.56
N ASN A 267 -58.54 -42.03 122.77
CA ASN A 267 -57.84 -42.58 123.95
C ASN A 267 -56.32 -42.92 123.79
N SER A 268 -55.38 -42.06 124.21
CA SER A 268 -54.93 -41.73 125.60
C SER A 268 -53.91 -42.73 126.17
N SER A 269 -52.82 -42.37 126.85
CA SER A 269 -52.28 -41.08 127.35
C SER A 269 -50.72 -41.22 127.51
N GLU A 270 -49.89 -40.41 128.20
CA GLU A 270 -50.04 -39.31 129.20
C GLU A 270 -48.76 -38.43 129.23
N GLU A 271 -48.69 -37.39 130.08
CA GLU A 271 -47.58 -36.43 130.17
C GLU A 271 -46.61 -36.67 131.35
N CYS A 272 -45.30 -36.36 131.18
CA CYS A 272 -44.49 -35.51 132.09
C CYS A 272 -42.97 -35.53 131.75
N GLN A 273 -42.46 -34.48 131.09
CA GLN A 273 -41.04 -34.04 131.06
C GLN A 273 -40.94 -32.77 130.20
N SER A 274 -40.53 -31.62 130.77
CA SER A 274 -40.62 -30.32 130.06
C SER A 274 -39.56 -29.28 130.45
N MET A 275 -38.33 -29.69 130.79
CA MET A 275 -37.23 -28.76 131.13
C MET A 275 -35.92 -29.01 130.37
N ASP A 276 -35.57 -30.27 130.04
CA ASP A 276 -34.30 -30.58 129.36
C ASP A 276 -34.23 -30.11 127.88
N GLU A 277 -35.39 -29.95 127.23
CA GLU A 277 -35.45 -29.63 125.80
C GLU A 277 -34.93 -28.22 125.46
N VAL A 278 -35.17 -27.24 126.33
CA VAL A 278 -34.82 -25.83 126.09
C VAL A 278 -33.30 -25.63 126.06
N GLU A 279 -32.57 -26.31 126.94
CA GLU A 279 -31.11 -26.20 127.02
C GLU A 279 -30.42 -26.99 125.90
N LYS A 280 -31.00 -28.11 125.48
CA LYS A 280 -30.61 -28.86 124.28
C LYS A 280 -30.73 -28.00 123.00
N LEU A 281 -31.91 -27.40 122.77
CA LEU A 281 -32.17 -26.55 121.60
C LEU A 281 -31.21 -25.35 121.52
N ARG A 282 -30.86 -24.76 122.68
CA ARG A 282 -29.89 -23.67 122.74
C ARG A 282 -28.49 -24.07 122.28
N LYS A 283 -28.07 -25.32 122.57
CA LYS A 283 -26.80 -25.86 122.09
C LYS A 283 -26.83 -26.16 120.60
N GLU A 284 -27.90 -26.79 120.11
CA GLU A 284 -28.08 -27.08 118.67
C GLU A 284 -28.08 -25.79 117.82
N LEU A 285 -28.65 -24.70 118.32
CA LEU A 285 -28.57 -23.37 117.68
C LEU A 285 -27.14 -22.82 117.64
N GLN A 286 -26.33 -23.05 118.68
CA GLN A 286 -24.94 -22.58 118.72
C GLN A 286 -24.02 -23.41 117.81
N ASP A 287 -24.20 -24.73 117.77
CA ASP A 287 -23.46 -25.63 116.88
C ASP A 287 -23.81 -25.35 115.40
N THR A 288 -25.09 -25.09 115.09
CA THR A 288 -25.51 -24.72 113.71
C THR A 288 -25.02 -23.34 113.27
N LEU A 289 -24.90 -22.35 114.18
CA LEU A 289 -24.26 -21.06 113.86
C LEU A 289 -22.78 -21.21 113.49
N VAL A 290 -22.04 -22.11 114.14
CA VAL A 290 -20.62 -22.40 113.79
C VAL A 290 -20.53 -23.08 112.41
N VAL A 291 -21.47 -23.98 112.08
CA VAL A 291 -21.55 -24.58 110.74
C VAL A 291 -21.90 -23.54 109.66
N TYR A 292 -22.80 -22.60 109.97
CA TYR A 292 -23.19 -21.52 109.07
C TYR A 292 -22.03 -20.53 108.80
N ASP A 293 -21.30 -20.10 109.82
CA ASP A 293 -20.16 -19.19 109.67
C ASP A 293 -19.03 -19.85 108.85
N LYS A 294 -18.75 -21.13 109.12
CA LYS A 294 -17.84 -21.92 108.29
C LYS A 294 -18.30 -21.98 106.82
N ALA A 295 -19.59 -22.26 106.57
CA ALA A 295 -20.14 -22.29 105.22
C ALA A 295 -20.02 -20.92 104.51
N CYS A 296 -20.18 -19.81 105.23
CA CYS A 296 -19.93 -18.46 104.70
C CYS A 296 -18.46 -18.25 104.32
N VAL A 297 -17.51 -18.68 105.16
CA VAL A 297 -16.07 -18.61 104.88
C VAL A 297 -15.70 -19.48 103.65
N ASP A 298 -16.19 -20.71 103.59
CA ASP A 298 -15.95 -21.63 102.47
C ASP A 298 -16.55 -21.09 101.15
N LEU A 299 -17.73 -20.46 101.20
CA LEU A 299 -18.35 -19.80 100.05
C LEU A 299 -17.57 -18.57 99.58
N VAL A 300 -17.04 -17.75 100.50
CA VAL A 300 -16.12 -16.63 100.16
C VAL A 300 -14.82 -17.14 99.53
N ASN A 301 -14.27 -18.25 100.03
CA ASN A 301 -13.07 -18.87 99.46
C ASN A 301 -13.33 -19.47 98.07
N ALA A 302 -14.47 -20.15 97.88
CA ALA A 302 -14.91 -20.64 96.58
C ALA A 302 -15.10 -19.48 95.58
N LYS A 303 -15.75 -18.38 95.98
CA LYS A 303 -15.92 -17.17 95.15
C LYS A 303 -14.58 -16.57 94.72
N LYS A 304 -13.61 -16.44 95.65
CA LYS A 304 -12.24 -15.98 95.32
C LYS A 304 -11.56 -16.92 94.31
N LYS A 305 -11.67 -18.24 94.50
CA LYS A 305 -11.06 -19.23 93.59
C LYS A 305 -11.68 -19.21 92.19
N ILE A 306 -13.01 -19.08 92.10
CA ILE A 306 -13.73 -18.89 90.83
C ILE A 306 -13.29 -17.59 90.15
N GLN A 307 -13.11 -16.50 90.91
CA GLN A 307 -12.67 -15.22 90.34
C GLN A 307 -11.24 -15.29 89.76
N VAL A 308 -10.31 -15.97 90.44
CA VAL A 308 -8.93 -16.19 89.92
C VAL A 308 -8.95 -17.06 88.66
N LEU A 309 -9.68 -18.18 88.66
CA LEU A 309 -9.82 -19.04 87.49
C LEU A 309 -10.52 -18.33 86.32
N SER A 310 -11.46 -17.42 86.61
CA SER A 310 -12.12 -16.59 85.60
C SER A 310 -11.16 -15.57 84.97
N THR A 311 -10.23 -14.99 85.73
CA THR A 311 -9.20 -14.11 85.17
C THR A 311 -8.18 -14.90 84.34
N GLU A 312 -7.71 -16.05 84.84
CA GLU A 312 -6.75 -16.92 84.15
C GLU A 312 -7.33 -17.46 82.82
N CYS A 313 -8.58 -17.93 82.85
CA CYS A 313 -9.30 -18.36 81.65
C CYS A 313 -9.51 -17.21 80.64
N SER A 314 -9.73 -15.98 81.12
CA SER A 314 -9.86 -14.80 80.24
C SER A 314 -8.51 -14.38 79.63
N GLU A 315 -7.39 -14.59 80.34
CA GLU A 315 -6.06 -14.32 79.79
C GLU A 315 -5.64 -15.36 78.76
N GLU A 316 -5.90 -16.65 78.99
CA GLU A 316 -5.67 -17.71 78.00
C GLU A 316 -6.55 -17.55 76.76
N ALA A 317 -7.84 -17.20 76.92
CA ALA A 317 -8.71 -16.88 75.79
C ALA A 317 -8.12 -15.75 74.92
N ARG A 318 -7.62 -14.68 75.53
CA ARG A 318 -6.99 -13.55 74.82
C ARG A 318 -5.66 -13.92 74.14
N LYS A 319 -4.90 -14.90 74.68
CA LYS A 319 -3.69 -15.45 74.04
C LYS A 319 -4.06 -16.27 72.79
N VAL A 320 -5.12 -17.09 72.88
CA VAL A 320 -5.64 -17.89 71.75
C VAL A 320 -6.20 -16.98 70.65
N GLU A 321 -6.97 -15.95 71.01
CA GLU A 321 -7.50 -14.94 70.07
C GLU A 321 -6.39 -14.24 69.29
N HIS A 322 -5.38 -13.68 69.98
CA HIS A 322 -4.22 -13.06 69.33
C HIS A 322 -3.38 -14.06 68.51
N ALA A 323 -3.32 -15.34 68.90
CA ALA A 323 -2.65 -16.37 68.11
C ALA A 323 -3.40 -16.68 66.80
N LEU A 324 -4.74 -16.68 66.82
CA LEU A 324 -5.57 -16.85 65.63
C LEU A 324 -5.47 -15.63 64.70
N GLU A 325 -5.51 -14.41 65.23
CA GLU A 325 -5.27 -13.17 64.46
C GLU A 325 -3.90 -13.20 63.75
N TRP A 326 -2.85 -13.64 64.48
CA TRP A 326 -1.51 -13.76 63.94
C TRP A 326 -1.39 -14.86 62.86
N GLU A 327 -2.04 -16.01 63.07
CA GLU A 327 -2.10 -17.08 62.07
C GLU A 327 -2.83 -16.61 60.79
N GLU A 328 -3.92 -15.85 60.93
CA GLU A 328 -4.66 -15.31 59.78
C GLU A 328 -3.86 -14.21 59.04
N ALA A 329 -3.16 -13.34 59.77
CA ALA A 329 -2.24 -12.37 59.18
C ALA A 329 -1.09 -13.06 58.41
N LEU A 330 -0.57 -14.18 58.92
CA LEU A 330 0.45 -14.97 58.23
C LEU A 330 -0.10 -15.68 56.99
N LYS A 331 -1.35 -16.19 57.04
CA LYS A 331 -2.06 -16.74 55.87
C LYS A 331 -2.26 -15.69 54.77
N ARG A 332 -2.60 -14.44 55.14
CA ARG A 332 -2.77 -13.31 54.20
C ARG A 332 -1.44 -12.97 53.50
N THR A 333 -0.34 -12.81 54.23
CA THR A 333 0.97 -12.49 53.60
C THR A 333 1.49 -13.62 52.71
N VAL A 334 1.25 -14.89 53.06
CA VAL A 334 1.57 -16.04 52.20
C VAL A 334 0.67 -16.09 50.94
N ALA A 335 -0.58 -15.63 51.01
CA ALA A 335 -1.45 -15.52 49.85
C ALA A 335 -1.01 -14.38 48.91
N ASP A 336 -0.68 -13.20 49.45
CA ASP A 336 -0.19 -12.05 48.68
C ASP A 336 1.11 -12.37 47.94
N GLU A 337 2.05 -13.05 48.59
CA GLU A 337 3.34 -13.39 47.96
C GLU A 337 3.16 -14.46 46.86
N LYS A 338 2.26 -15.43 47.05
CA LYS A 338 1.87 -16.38 46.00
C LYS A 338 1.19 -15.69 44.82
N ALA A 339 0.36 -14.66 45.06
CA ALA A 339 -0.26 -13.88 43.99
C ALA A 339 0.78 -13.12 43.16
N LYS A 340 1.74 -12.43 43.79
CA LYS A 340 2.87 -11.77 43.11
C LYS A 340 3.70 -12.77 42.30
N GLN A 341 4.00 -13.94 42.88
CA GLN A 341 4.78 -14.98 42.19
C GLN A 341 4.04 -15.52 40.95
N LEU A 342 2.73 -15.73 41.04
CA LEU A 342 1.90 -16.14 39.91
C LEU A 342 1.83 -15.06 38.83
N GLU A 343 1.72 -13.78 39.20
CA GLU A 343 1.76 -12.67 38.25
C GLU A 343 3.11 -12.60 37.52
N ALA A 344 4.22 -12.71 38.24
CA ALA A 344 5.57 -12.73 37.65
C ALA A 344 5.75 -13.90 36.67
N ILE A 345 5.23 -15.09 36.99
CA ILE A 345 5.22 -16.25 36.08
C ILE A 345 4.41 -15.93 34.81
N ASN A 346 3.22 -15.36 34.96
CA ASN A 346 2.37 -14.98 33.82
C ASN A 346 3.03 -13.92 32.92
N GLN A 347 3.72 -12.93 33.50
CA GLN A 347 4.47 -11.92 32.75
C GLN A 347 5.64 -12.55 31.98
N VAL A 348 6.42 -13.45 32.60
CA VAL A 348 7.52 -14.18 31.95
C VAL A 348 7.00 -15.09 30.83
N GLU A 349 5.89 -15.78 31.03
CA GLU A 349 5.25 -16.57 29.98
C GLU A 349 4.74 -15.70 28.82
N HIS A 350 4.11 -14.56 29.11
CA HIS A 350 3.64 -13.64 28.08
C HIS A 350 4.81 -13.08 27.25
N ALA A 351 5.90 -12.70 27.90
CA ALA A 351 7.14 -12.26 27.23
C ALA A 351 7.73 -13.37 26.36
N ARG A 352 7.83 -14.61 26.87
CA ARG A 352 8.33 -15.78 26.12
C ARG A 352 7.46 -16.11 24.90
N ARG A 353 6.13 -16.08 25.04
CA ARG A 353 5.18 -16.29 23.93
C ARG A 353 5.30 -15.19 22.87
N SER A 354 5.49 -13.94 23.30
CA SER A 354 5.68 -12.79 22.42
C SER A 354 6.99 -12.86 21.63
N PHE A 355 8.11 -13.13 22.31
CA PHE A 355 9.42 -13.33 21.69
C PHE A 355 9.42 -14.48 20.68
N THR A 356 8.78 -15.61 21.01
CA THR A 356 8.66 -16.75 20.08
C THR A 356 7.87 -16.38 18.82
N ARG A 357 6.80 -15.56 18.96
CA ARG A 357 6.02 -15.04 17.83
C ARG A 357 6.84 -14.08 16.97
N GLU A 358 7.63 -13.20 17.58
CA GLU A 358 8.52 -12.26 16.87
C GLU A 358 9.60 -13.01 16.08
N VAL A 359 10.31 -13.96 16.71
CA VAL A 359 11.34 -14.79 16.06
C VAL A 359 10.76 -15.60 14.90
N TYR A 360 9.57 -16.19 15.07
CA TYR A 360 8.89 -16.91 13.99
C TYR A 360 8.46 -15.98 12.85
N SER A 361 7.90 -14.81 13.15
CA SER A 361 7.51 -13.81 12.17
C SER A 361 8.71 -13.31 11.36
N ARG A 362 9.81 -13.00 12.06
CA ARG A 362 11.10 -12.62 11.46
C ARG A 362 11.63 -13.72 10.55
N HIS A 363 11.70 -14.97 11.02
CA HIS A 363 12.20 -16.09 10.23
C HIS A 363 11.33 -16.35 8.98
N LYS A 364 10.00 -16.21 9.09
CA LYS A 364 9.07 -16.30 7.97
C LYS A 364 9.31 -15.18 6.95
N ALA A 365 9.58 -13.96 7.38
CA ALA A 365 9.91 -12.82 6.51
C ALA A 365 11.29 -13.00 5.83
N GLU A 366 12.29 -13.51 6.56
CA GLU A 366 13.62 -13.82 6.02
C GLU A 366 13.55 -14.95 4.98
N MET A 367 12.80 -16.04 5.25
CA MET A 367 12.56 -17.10 4.27
C MET A 367 11.79 -16.61 3.04
N ALA A 368 10.71 -15.82 3.22
CA ALA A 368 9.95 -15.26 2.09
C ALA A 368 10.84 -14.37 1.20
N THR A 369 11.68 -13.53 1.80
CA THR A 369 12.65 -12.70 1.08
C THR A 369 13.68 -13.55 0.34
N SER A 370 14.16 -14.63 0.97
CA SER A 370 15.10 -15.57 0.36
C SER A 370 14.49 -16.27 -0.87
N ILE A 371 13.29 -16.85 -0.75
CA ILE A 371 12.57 -17.52 -1.84
C ILE A 371 12.34 -16.54 -3.01
N ILE A 372 11.82 -15.34 -2.72
CA ILE A 372 11.61 -14.29 -3.72
C ILE A 372 12.93 -13.92 -4.42
N SER A 373 14.06 -13.85 -3.71
CA SER A 373 15.37 -13.58 -4.32
C SER A 373 15.88 -14.73 -5.20
N GLN A 374 15.56 -15.97 -4.84
CA GLN A 374 15.97 -17.19 -5.55
C GLN A 374 15.14 -17.41 -6.84
N ASP A 375 13.82 -17.15 -6.80
CA ASP A 375 12.97 -17.17 -7.98
C ASP A 375 13.34 -16.04 -8.96
N ARG A 376 13.62 -14.84 -8.44
CA ARG A 376 14.12 -13.71 -9.24
C ARG A 376 15.47 -14.02 -9.91
N ALA A 377 16.37 -14.73 -9.22
CA ALA A 377 17.62 -15.20 -9.83
C ALA A 377 17.36 -16.20 -10.97
N GLN A 378 16.45 -17.17 -10.79
CA GLN A 378 16.07 -18.13 -11.83
C GLN A 378 15.46 -17.44 -13.06
N VAL A 379 14.57 -16.45 -12.88
CA VAL A 379 13.99 -15.66 -13.98
C VAL A 379 15.08 -14.91 -14.75
N VAL A 380 16.02 -14.28 -14.03
CA VAL A 380 17.16 -13.58 -14.64
C VAL A 380 18.07 -14.53 -15.42
N ASP A 381 18.40 -15.69 -14.89
CA ASP A 381 19.26 -16.66 -15.57
C ASP A 381 18.54 -17.34 -16.75
N ALA A 382 17.21 -17.51 -16.69
CA ALA A 382 16.40 -17.90 -17.83
C ALA A 382 16.40 -16.83 -18.96
N ILE A 383 16.37 -15.54 -18.63
CA ILE A 383 16.52 -14.45 -19.62
C ILE A 383 17.93 -14.47 -20.24
N LEU A 384 18.98 -14.63 -19.44
CA LEU A 384 20.37 -14.73 -19.92
C LEU A 384 20.60 -15.96 -20.81
N SER A 385 19.93 -17.08 -20.53
CA SER A 385 19.99 -18.28 -21.39
C SER A 385 19.44 -18.03 -22.81
N LYS A 386 18.49 -17.09 -22.94
CA LYS A 386 17.87 -16.69 -24.21
C LYS A 386 18.62 -15.55 -24.91
N SER A 387 19.19 -14.60 -24.17
CA SER A 387 19.86 -13.43 -24.75
C SER A 387 21.34 -13.32 -24.38
N ARG A 388 22.20 -13.57 -25.38
CA ARG A 388 23.67 -13.53 -25.27
C ARG A 388 24.27 -12.12 -25.35
N THR A 389 23.45 -11.07 -25.26
CA THR A 389 23.82 -9.68 -25.62
C THR A 389 23.98 -8.73 -24.43
N CYS A 390 23.57 -9.15 -23.23
CA CYS A 390 23.46 -8.35 -22.03
C CYS A 390 24.26 -9.00 -20.88
N ARG A 391 25.11 -8.24 -20.18
CA ARG A 391 26.06 -8.79 -19.19
C ARG A 391 25.54 -8.74 -17.76
N ARG A 392 25.61 -9.87 -17.05
CA ARG A 392 25.45 -9.92 -15.59
C ARG A 392 26.75 -9.40 -14.93
N TYR A 393 26.64 -8.33 -14.15
CA TYR A 393 27.70 -7.78 -13.31
C TYR A 393 27.51 -8.21 -11.85
N SER A 394 28.61 -8.38 -11.11
CA SER A 394 28.56 -8.64 -9.67
C SER A 394 28.40 -7.35 -8.87
N LYS A 395 27.93 -7.46 -7.63
CA LYS A 395 27.86 -6.33 -6.68
C LYS A 395 29.20 -5.61 -6.53
N LYS A 396 30.30 -6.36 -6.54
CA LYS A 396 31.67 -5.84 -6.41
C LYS A 396 32.07 -4.98 -7.62
N ASP A 397 31.70 -5.38 -8.84
CA ASP A 397 32.04 -4.63 -10.06
C ASP A 397 31.36 -3.25 -10.04
N ILE A 398 30.08 -3.22 -9.68
CA ILE A 398 29.30 -1.98 -9.59
C ILE A 398 29.82 -1.09 -8.45
N GLN A 399 30.12 -1.64 -7.27
CA GLN A 399 30.68 -0.89 -6.15
C GLN A 399 32.04 -0.27 -6.50
N LEU A 400 32.93 -1.01 -7.18
CA LEU A 400 34.23 -0.48 -7.62
C LEU A 400 34.05 0.62 -8.68
N ALA A 401 33.22 0.40 -9.69
CA ALA A 401 33.01 1.38 -10.77
C ALA A 401 32.34 2.68 -10.29
N THR A 402 31.43 2.59 -9.33
CA THR A 402 30.71 3.75 -8.75
C THR A 402 31.43 4.42 -7.58
N GLU A 403 32.65 3.97 -7.22
CA GLU A 403 33.40 4.45 -6.05
C GLU A 403 32.57 4.33 -4.75
N ASN A 404 31.92 3.17 -4.56
CA ASN A 404 30.92 2.88 -3.53
C ASN A 404 29.71 3.84 -3.56
N PHE A 405 29.13 4.05 -4.75
CA PHE A 405 28.00 4.97 -4.99
C PHE A 405 28.29 6.42 -4.59
N SER A 406 29.52 6.87 -4.82
CA SER A 406 29.97 8.24 -4.54
C SER A 406 29.06 9.27 -5.21
N GLU A 407 28.58 10.26 -4.46
CA GLU A 407 27.76 11.37 -4.99
C GLU A 407 28.51 12.17 -6.08
N ALA A 408 29.85 12.17 -6.08
CA ALA A 408 30.66 12.78 -7.15
C ALA A 408 30.56 12.02 -8.50
N ARG A 409 30.03 10.79 -8.50
CA ARG A 409 29.70 10.00 -9.70
C ARG A 409 28.21 10.08 -10.08
N LYS A 410 27.36 10.66 -9.23
CA LYS A 410 25.91 10.78 -9.47
C LYS A 410 25.64 11.80 -10.59
N ILE A 411 24.79 11.43 -11.54
CA ILE A 411 24.37 12.27 -12.67
C ILE A 411 22.86 12.51 -12.73
N GLY A 412 22.08 11.74 -11.96
CA GLY A 412 20.62 11.89 -11.89
C GLY A 412 20.03 11.26 -10.63
N GLU A 413 18.89 11.77 -10.21
CA GLU A 413 18.12 11.32 -9.05
C GLU A 413 16.64 11.56 -9.33
N GLY A 414 15.79 10.59 -9.02
CA GLY A 414 14.35 10.69 -9.29
C GLY A 414 13.57 9.48 -8.76
N GLY A 415 12.28 9.41 -9.12
CA GLY A 415 11.36 8.37 -8.61
C GLY A 415 11.82 6.93 -8.90
N TYR A 416 12.57 6.72 -9.97
CA TYR A 416 13.12 5.44 -10.43
C TYR A 416 14.47 5.08 -9.76
N GLY A 417 15.01 5.95 -8.90
CA GLY A 417 16.27 5.77 -8.19
C GLY A 417 17.40 6.72 -8.63
N ASN A 418 18.64 6.32 -8.34
CA ASN A 418 19.84 7.11 -8.58
C ASN A 418 20.58 6.64 -9.84
N VAL A 419 21.12 7.56 -10.63
CA VAL A 419 21.93 7.24 -11.82
C VAL A 419 23.36 7.72 -11.62
N TYR A 420 24.34 6.83 -11.79
CA TYR A 420 25.77 7.09 -11.63
C TYR A 420 26.51 6.93 -12.96
N ARG A 421 27.42 7.85 -13.29
CA ARG A 421 28.35 7.75 -14.42
C ARG A 421 29.63 7.08 -13.98
N CYS A 422 29.94 5.93 -14.57
CA CYS A 422 31.17 5.20 -14.29
C CYS A 422 31.78 4.58 -15.56
N THR A 423 32.83 3.79 -15.37
CA THR A 423 33.49 3.03 -16.44
C THR A 423 33.46 1.55 -16.08
N LEU A 424 32.79 0.74 -16.89
CA LEU A 424 32.81 -0.73 -16.81
C LEU A 424 33.36 -1.26 -18.13
N ASP A 425 34.25 -2.28 -18.07
CA ASP A 425 34.88 -2.88 -19.26
C ASP A 425 35.47 -1.84 -20.24
N HIS A 426 36.18 -0.83 -19.69
CA HIS A 426 36.73 0.33 -20.41
C HIS A 426 35.71 1.23 -21.15
N THR A 427 34.41 0.99 -21.00
CA THR A 427 33.30 1.72 -21.63
C THR A 427 32.71 2.74 -20.67
N GLU A 428 32.39 3.96 -21.13
CA GLU A 428 31.61 4.94 -20.33
C GLU A 428 30.15 4.47 -20.24
N VAL A 429 29.65 4.28 -19.01
CA VAL A 429 28.30 3.72 -18.76
C VAL A 429 27.51 4.54 -17.74
N ALA A 430 26.19 4.42 -17.81
CA ALA A 430 25.26 4.95 -16.82
C ALA A 430 24.64 3.78 -16.02
N VAL A 431 24.83 3.78 -14.70
CA VAL A 431 24.27 2.76 -13.79
C VAL A 431 23.06 3.35 -13.07
N LYS A 432 21.85 2.89 -13.44
CA LYS A 432 20.57 3.21 -12.78
C LYS A 432 20.37 2.22 -11.64
N VAL A 433 20.53 2.67 -10.39
CA VAL A 433 20.27 1.89 -9.18
C VAL A 433 18.82 2.09 -8.78
N ILE A 434 18.00 1.04 -8.93
CA ILE A 434 16.58 1.08 -8.59
C ILE A 434 16.43 0.80 -7.09
N GLN A 435 15.77 1.72 -6.39
CA GLN A 435 15.46 1.58 -4.97
C GLN A 435 14.55 0.36 -4.73
N GLN A 436 15.04 -0.63 -3.99
CA GLN A 436 14.33 -1.90 -3.74
C GLN A 436 13.18 -1.80 -2.73
N ASP A 437 12.90 -0.59 -2.21
CA ASP A 437 11.96 -0.29 -1.11
C ASP A 437 10.47 -0.56 -1.43
N SER A 438 10.16 -1.15 -2.59
CA SER A 438 8.81 -1.53 -2.99
C SER A 438 8.82 -2.69 -3.98
N ILE A 439 7.77 -3.53 -3.92
CA ILE A 439 7.59 -4.68 -4.83
C ILE A 439 7.48 -4.19 -6.28
N ASP A 440 6.63 -3.19 -6.53
CA ASP A 440 6.36 -2.57 -7.83
C ASP A 440 7.67 -2.24 -8.61
N LYS A 441 8.65 -1.61 -7.95
CA LYS A 441 9.95 -1.25 -8.54
C LYS A 441 10.84 -2.45 -8.91
N THR A 442 10.65 -3.61 -8.27
CA THR A 442 11.42 -4.81 -8.67
C THR A 442 10.82 -5.46 -9.91
N ASP A 443 9.51 -5.38 -10.08
CA ASP A 443 8.84 -5.88 -11.28
C ASP A 443 9.16 -4.97 -12.49
N GLU A 444 9.27 -3.66 -12.27
CA GLU A 444 9.84 -2.70 -13.24
C GLU A 444 11.27 -3.10 -13.66
N PHE A 445 12.17 -3.42 -12.71
CA PHE A 445 13.54 -3.89 -13.00
C PHE A 445 13.55 -5.16 -13.87
N LEU A 446 12.83 -6.21 -13.46
CA LEU A 446 12.81 -7.49 -14.17
C LEU A 446 12.29 -7.33 -15.61
N LYS A 447 11.26 -6.50 -15.77
CA LYS A 447 10.64 -6.21 -17.06
C LYS A 447 11.53 -5.37 -17.97
N GLU A 448 12.25 -4.40 -17.42
CA GLU A 448 13.22 -3.61 -18.18
C GLU A 448 14.40 -4.49 -18.66
N VAL A 449 14.86 -5.46 -17.86
CA VAL A 449 15.80 -6.50 -18.30
C VAL A 449 15.21 -7.40 -19.38
N GLU A 450 14.00 -7.94 -19.18
CA GLU A 450 13.33 -8.82 -20.14
C GLU A 450 13.17 -8.15 -21.52
N ILE A 451 12.69 -6.91 -21.53
CA ILE A 451 12.44 -6.14 -22.75
C ILE A 451 13.75 -5.72 -23.41
N LEU A 452 14.63 -4.98 -22.72
CA LEU A 452 15.79 -4.37 -23.37
C LEU A 452 16.89 -5.36 -23.73
N SER A 453 17.01 -6.50 -23.02
CA SER A 453 17.97 -7.56 -23.41
C SER A 453 17.69 -8.15 -24.80
N GLN A 454 16.48 -7.96 -25.35
CA GLN A 454 16.06 -8.45 -26.66
C GLN A 454 16.04 -7.36 -27.75
N LEU A 455 16.20 -6.09 -27.40
CA LEU A 455 16.00 -4.96 -28.33
C LEU A 455 17.31 -4.25 -28.66
N ARG A 456 17.52 -3.96 -29.95
CA ARG A 456 18.65 -3.16 -30.44
C ARG A 456 18.19 -2.30 -31.62
N HIS A 457 18.20 -0.99 -31.43
CA HIS A 457 17.81 0.01 -32.43
C HIS A 457 18.58 1.31 -32.16
N PRO A 458 19.04 2.07 -33.18
CA PRO A 458 19.84 3.28 -32.97
C PRO A 458 19.17 4.32 -32.06
N ASN A 459 17.84 4.40 -32.09
CA ASN A 459 17.05 5.36 -31.31
C ASN A 459 16.42 4.77 -30.02
N LEU A 460 16.98 3.66 -29.50
CA LEU A 460 16.70 3.16 -28.15
C LEU A 460 18.01 3.19 -27.34
N VAL A 461 17.93 3.46 -26.04
CA VAL A 461 19.09 3.41 -25.13
C VAL A 461 19.51 1.96 -24.92
N LEU A 462 20.76 1.63 -25.26
CA LEU A 462 21.28 0.28 -25.17
C LEU A 462 21.53 -0.15 -23.71
N LEU A 463 20.82 -1.19 -23.26
CA LEU A 463 21.14 -1.93 -22.04
C LEU A 463 22.36 -2.83 -22.29
N LEU A 464 23.49 -2.51 -21.65
CA LEU A 464 24.74 -3.25 -21.72
C LEU A 464 24.77 -4.41 -20.71
N GLY A 465 24.13 -4.25 -19.56
CA GLY A 465 24.13 -5.23 -18.50
C GLY A 465 23.27 -4.84 -17.29
N PHE A 466 23.34 -5.64 -16.24
CA PHE A 466 22.60 -5.43 -14.99
C PHE A 466 23.26 -6.18 -13.82
N CYS A 467 22.93 -5.80 -12.57
CA CYS A 467 23.32 -6.51 -11.36
C CYS A 467 22.10 -6.80 -10.47
N PRO A 468 21.65 -8.08 -10.36
CA PRO A 468 20.49 -8.44 -9.56
C PRO A 468 20.72 -8.24 -8.05
N GLU A 469 21.95 -8.39 -7.57
CA GLU A 469 22.33 -8.24 -6.16
C GLU A 469 22.10 -6.83 -5.61
N ILE A 470 22.07 -5.82 -6.50
CA ILE A 470 21.84 -4.41 -6.18
C ILE A 470 20.48 -3.94 -6.71
N GLY A 471 19.94 -4.60 -7.74
CA GLY A 471 18.80 -4.08 -8.51
C GLY A 471 19.21 -2.88 -9.38
N CYS A 472 20.33 -2.99 -10.10
CA CYS A 472 20.79 -1.92 -11.00
C CYS A 472 20.92 -2.36 -12.46
N LEU A 473 20.71 -1.39 -13.34
CA LEU A 473 20.75 -1.52 -14.80
C LEU A 473 21.92 -0.69 -15.35
N VAL A 474 22.64 -1.22 -16.33
CA VAL A 474 23.86 -0.64 -16.89
C VAL A 474 23.62 -0.30 -18.36
N TYR A 475 23.61 0.98 -18.69
CA TYR A 475 23.35 1.52 -20.03
C TYR A 475 24.58 2.18 -20.64
N GLU A 476 24.55 2.43 -21.94
CA GLU A 476 25.47 3.38 -22.59
C GLU A 476 25.37 4.79 -21.96
N TYR A 477 26.50 5.49 -21.81
CA TYR A 477 26.51 6.87 -21.30
C TYR A 477 26.29 7.91 -22.41
N LEU A 478 25.14 8.59 -22.36
CA LEU A 478 24.72 9.60 -23.33
C LEU A 478 25.07 11.01 -22.83
N LYS A 479 25.99 11.68 -23.55
CA LYS A 479 26.72 12.85 -23.03
C LYS A 479 25.91 14.13 -22.91
N ASN A 480 24.86 14.30 -23.71
CA ASN A 480 24.09 15.54 -23.77
C ASN A 480 22.86 15.51 -22.86
N GLY A 481 22.75 14.52 -21.96
CA GLY A 481 21.70 14.44 -20.94
C GLY A 481 20.33 14.09 -21.53
N SER A 482 19.27 14.56 -20.87
CA SER A 482 17.90 14.41 -21.37
C SER A 482 17.49 15.60 -22.26
N LEU A 483 16.48 15.38 -23.10
CA LEU A 483 15.81 16.45 -23.83
C LEU A 483 15.10 17.43 -22.88
N GLU A 484 14.69 17.00 -21.68
CA GLU A 484 14.19 17.93 -20.65
C GLU A 484 15.28 18.92 -20.19
N ASP A 485 16.51 18.45 -20.03
CA ASP A 485 17.63 19.29 -19.62
C ASP A 485 17.98 20.35 -20.68
N GLN A 486 18.01 19.94 -21.95
CA GLN A 486 18.29 20.84 -23.07
C GLN A 486 17.19 21.90 -23.30
N LEU A 487 15.93 21.56 -23.00
CA LEU A 487 14.79 22.47 -23.17
C LEU A 487 14.54 23.38 -21.95
N PHE A 488 14.76 22.92 -20.72
CA PHE A 488 14.34 23.64 -19.52
C PHE A 488 15.42 23.87 -18.46
N ASN A 489 16.45 23.02 -18.41
CA ASN A 489 17.51 23.09 -17.39
C ASN A 489 18.84 23.59 -17.99
N ASN A 490 18.79 24.30 -19.12
CA ASN A 490 19.96 24.65 -19.92
C ASN A 490 20.87 25.64 -19.17
N LYS A 491 22.01 25.14 -18.67
CA LYS A 491 22.96 25.85 -17.77
C LYS A 491 23.88 26.84 -18.51
N GLY A 492 23.32 27.61 -19.44
CA GLY A 492 24.05 28.61 -20.23
C GLY A 492 24.69 28.09 -21.52
N HIS A 493 24.24 26.95 -22.05
CA HIS A 493 24.51 26.57 -23.44
C HIS A 493 23.54 27.31 -24.38
N GLN A 494 23.80 27.23 -25.69
CA GLN A 494 22.82 27.63 -26.70
C GLN A 494 21.54 26.79 -26.56
N PRO A 495 20.32 27.33 -26.82
CA PRO A 495 19.12 26.51 -26.91
C PRO A 495 19.17 25.64 -28.18
N LEU A 496 18.48 24.49 -28.18
CA LEU A 496 18.48 23.56 -29.32
C LEU A 496 17.97 24.24 -30.60
N HIS A 497 18.74 24.12 -31.68
CA HIS A 497 18.38 24.59 -33.01
C HIS A 497 17.12 23.92 -33.53
N TRP A 498 16.24 24.65 -34.23
CA TRP A 498 14.97 24.12 -34.76
C TRP A 498 15.13 22.83 -35.57
N PHE A 499 16.12 22.80 -36.48
CA PHE A 499 16.53 21.59 -37.21
C PHE A 499 16.77 20.38 -36.28
N LEU A 500 17.55 20.54 -35.21
CA LEU A 500 17.85 19.45 -34.26
C LEU A 500 16.60 19.00 -33.51
N ARG A 501 15.68 19.91 -33.19
CA ARG A 501 14.38 19.56 -32.56
C ARG A 501 13.55 18.63 -33.45
N ILE A 502 13.52 18.89 -34.76
CA ILE A 502 12.84 18.03 -35.73
C ILE A 502 13.59 16.72 -35.99
N GLN A 503 14.92 16.74 -36.06
CA GLN A 503 15.71 15.52 -36.16
C GLN A 503 15.47 14.58 -34.96
N ILE A 504 15.59 15.10 -33.74
CA ILE A 504 15.40 14.32 -32.49
C ILE A 504 14.00 13.69 -32.42
N ILE A 505 12.94 14.41 -32.80
CA ILE A 505 11.57 13.86 -32.72
C ILE A 505 11.26 12.88 -33.84
N PHE A 506 11.86 13.04 -35.03
CA PHE A 506 11.83 12.03 -36.09
C PHE A 506 12.54 10.74 -35.66
N GLU A 507 13.76 10.86 -35.13
CA GLU A 507 14.55 9.77 -34.56
C GLU A 507 13.82 9.01 -33.44
N VAL A 508 13.21 9.74 -32.50
CA VAL A 508 12.35 9.16 -31.45
C VAL A 508 11.12 8.48 -32.05
N SER A 509 10.52 9.04 -33.11
CA SER A 509 9.38 8.40 -33.79
C SER A 509 9.78 7.09 -34.47
N CYS A 510 10.99 6.99 -35.05
CA CYS A 510 11.54 5.74 -35.59
C CYS A 510 11.76 4.70 -34.48
N GLY A 511 12.35 5.11 -33.35
CA GLY A 511 12.53 4.24 -32.19
C GLY A 511 11.20 3.73 -31.61
N LEU A 512 10.16 4.55 -31.64
CA LEU A 512 8.82 4.20 -31.18
C LEU A 512 8.10 3.25 -32.16
N ALA A 513 8.20 3.50 -33.47
CA ALA A 513 7.65 2.62 -34.50
C ALA A 513 8.29 1.22 -34.47
N PHE A 514 9.59 1.13 -34.17
CA PHE A 514 10.28 -0.16 -33.94
C PHE A 514 9.73 -0.91 -32.71
N LEU A 515 9.30 -0.23 -31.65
CA LEU A 515 8.63 -0.87 -30.50
C LEU A 515 7.20 -1.34 -30.85
N HIS A 516 6.48 -0.54 -31.63
CA HIS A 516 5.08 -0.79 -32.02
C HIS A 516 4.92 -1.86 -33.11
N SER A 517 5.90 -2.02 -34.00
CA SER A 517 5.91 -3.03 -35.07
C SER A 517 6.37 -4.43 -34.63
N ARG A 518 6.72 -4.62 -33.34
CA ARG A 518 7.06 -5.95 -32.81
C ARG A 518 5.84 -6.88 -32.88
N ASN A 519 6.03 -8.05 -33.48
CA ASN A 519 5.00 -9.07 -33.70
C ASN A 519 5.45 -10.40 -33.03
N PRO A 520 4.57 -11.18 -32.38
CA PRO A 520 3.11 -10.99 -32.26
C PRO A 520 2.67 -9.91 -31.25
N GLU A 521 3.55 -9.45 -30.37
CA GLU A 521 3.20 -8.53 -29.27
C GLU A 521 3.90 -7.17 -29.41
N PRO A 522 3.18 -6.09 -29.79
CA PRO A 522 3.67 -4.73 -29.76
C PRO A 522 4.06 -4.28 -28.35
N ILE A 523 5.14 -3.51 -28.24
CA ILE A 523 5.62 -2.95 -26.98
C ILE A 523 5.17 -1.48 -26.91
N VAL A 524 4.23 -1.17 -26.02
CA VAL A 524 3.79 0.21 -25.75
C VAL A 524 4.60 0.77 -24.58
N HIS A 525 5.23 1.93 -24.77
CA HIS A 525 6.18 2.54 -23.82
C HIS A 525 5.50 3.07 -22.55
N ARG A 526 4.31 3.68 -22.70
CA ARG A 526 3.44 4.26 -21.66
C ARG A 526 3.99 5.46 -20.88
N ASP A 527 5.31 5.70 -20.94
CA ASP A 527 5.96 6.81 -20.23
C ASP A 527 6.94 7.62 -21.11
N LEU A 528 6.57 7.88 -22.36
CA LEU A 528 7.35 8.74 -23.25
C LEU A 528 7.25 10.22 -22.81
N LYS A 529 8.39 10.87 -22.55
CA LYS A 529 8.48 12.27 -22.10
C LYS A 529 9.90 12.82 -22.34
N PRO A 530 10.15 14.14 -22.31
CA PRO A 530 11.47 14.71 -22.59
C PRO A 530 12.58 14.22 -21.63
N ALA A 531 12.26 13.86 -20.39
CA ALA A 531 13.23 13.29 -19.44
C ALA A 531 13.69 11.88 -19.83
N ASN A 532 12.84 11.12 -20.55
CA ASN A 532 13.10 9.76 -21.01
C ASN A 532 13.61 9.71 -22.47
N ILE A 533 13.81 10.88 -23.10
CA ILE A 533 14.49 11.02 -24.39
C ILE A 533 15.90 11.51 -24.08
N LEU A 534 16.90 10.62 -24.20
CA LEU A 534 18.30 10.91 -23.93
C LEU A 534 19.06 11.20 -25.22
N LEU A 535 20.08 12.06 -25.12
CA LEU A 535 20.79 12.62 -26.27
C LEU A 535 22.26 12.19 -26.29
N ASP A 536 22.65 11.55 -27.38
CA ASP A 536 24.01 11.08 -27.62
C ASP A 536 25.00 12.26 -27.86
N ARG A 537 26.28 11.95 -28.09
CA ARG A 537 27.36 12.95 -28.32
C ARG A 537 27.10 13.84 -29.54
N SER A 538 26.34 13.35 -30.51
CA SER A 538 25.96 14.01 -31.77
C SER A 538 24.53 14.56 -31.75
N TYR A 539 23.87 14.59 -30.58
CA TYR A 539 22.45 14.93 -30.40
C TYR A 539 21.44 13.95 -31.01
N VAL A 540 21.84 12.72 -31.31
CA VAL A 540 20.91 11.66 -31.74
C VAL A 540 19.96 11.32 -30.59
N GLY A 541 18.66 11.33 -30.88
CA GLY A 541 17.58 11.01 -29.94
C GLY A 541 17.47 9.51 -29.69
N LYS A 542 17.46 9.13 -28.39
CA LYS A 542 17.23 7.76 -27.94
C LYS A 542 16.16 7.69 -26.85
N ILE A 543 15.19 6.77 -26.99
CA ILE A 543 14.20 6.49 -25.94
C ILE A 543 14.81 5.57 -24.89
N GLY A 544 14.69 5.93 -23.61
CA GLY A 544 15.06 5.11 -22.46
C GLY A 544 13.98 5.09 -21.38
N ASP A 545 14.26 4.35 -20.30
CA ASP A 545 13.35 4.09 -19.17
C ASP A 545 12.03 3.39 -19.59
N VAL A 546 12.16 2.11 -19.97
CA VAL A 546 11.04 1.27 -20.42
C VAL A 546 10.39 0.49 -19.26
N GLY A 547 10.68 0.83 -18.00
CA GLY A 547 10.16 0.10 -16.83
C GLY A 547 8.63 -0.02 -16.78
N PHE A 548 7.92 0.98 -17.31
CA PHE A 548 6.46 0.95 -17.46
C PHE A 548 5.93 0.29 -18.74
N ALA A 549 6.79 -0.12 -19.68
CA ALA A 549 6.36 -0.64 -20.97
C ALA A 549 5.50 -1.91 -20.84
N LYS A 550 4.69 -2.21 -21.86
CA LYS A 550 3.77 -3.36 -21.86
C LYS A 550 3.72 -4.02 -23.23
N LEU A 551 4.02 -5.32 -23.27
CA LEU A 551 3.70 -6.21 -24.39
C LEU A 551 2.17 -6.36 -24.47
N ILE A 552 1.60 -6.24 -25.66
CA ILE A 552 0.16 -6.33 -25.89
C ILE A 552 -0.17 -7.61 -26.67
N SER A 553 -0.63 -8.63 -25.94
CA SER A 553 -1.25 -9.84 -26.48
C SER A 553 -2.57 -9.55 -27.20
N ASP A 554 -3.46 -8.80 -26.52
CA ASP A 554 -4.84 -8.58 -26.95
C ASP A 554 -5.05 -7.13 -27.38
N LEU A 555 -4.64 -6.84 -28.63
CA LEU A 555 -4.83 -5.55 -29.30
C LEU A 555 -6.32 -5.22 -29.43
N VAL A 556 -6.77 -4.22 -28.69
CA VAL A 556 -8.12 -3.66 -28.81
C VAL A 556 -8.16 -2.74 -30.05
N PRO A 557 -9.06 -2.95 -31.02
CA PRO A 557 -9.16 -2.08 -32.20
C PRO A 557 -9.42 -0.61 -31.83
N ASP A 558 -8.85 0.34 -32.57
CA ASP A 558 -8.97 1.78 -32.26
C ASP A 558 -10.41 2.31 -32.27
N TRP A 559 -11.29 1.68 -33.04
CA TRP A 559 -12.72 2.02 -33.10
C TRP A 559 -13.52 1.46 -31.90
N GLN A 560 -12.95 0.56 -31.11
CA GLN A 560 -13.57 -0.09 -29.97
C GLN A 560 -13.07 0.52 -28.65
N THR A 561 -13.99 0.75 -27.72
CA THR A 561 -13.67 1.21 -26.36
C THR A 561 -13.97 0.08 -25.38
N GLU A 562 -12.92 -0.62 -24.97
CA GLU A 562 -12.96 -1.65 -23.93
C GLU A 562 -12.45 -1.08 -22.61
N TYR A 563 -12.95 -1.59 -21.47
CA TYR A 563 -12.43 -1.28 -20.14
C TYR A 563 -11.63 -2.47 -19.61
N LYS A 564 -10.34 -2.27 -19.31
CA LYS A 564 -9.44 -3.30 -18.76
C LYS A 564 -8.96 -2.86 -17.38
N ASP A 565 -8.96 -3.76 -16.39
CA ASP A 565 -8.46 -3.52 -15.02
C ASP A 565 -6.89 -3.43 -14.97
N THR A 566 -6.26 -2.80 -15.99
CA THR A 566 -4.81 -2.53 -16.04
C THR A 566 -4.43 -1.46 -15.01
N ILE A 567 -3.32 -1.67 -14.27
CA ILE A 567 -2.72 -0.65 -13.41
C ILE A 567 -2.31 0.56 -14.25
N VAL A 568 -2.92 1.72 -14.00
CA VAL A 568 -2.62 2.98 -14.70
C VAL A 568 -1.29 3.53 -14.18
N ALA A 569 -0.28 3.48 -15.05
CA ALA A 569 1.06 4.02 -14.86
C ALA A 569 1.47 4.94 -16.03
N GLY A 570 2.52 5.74 -15.84
CA GLY A 570 3.00 6.77 -16.77
C GLY A 570 2.99 8.17 -16.17
N THR A 571 3.74 9.10 -16.76
CA THR A 571 3.91 10.47 -16.24
C THR A 571 2.75 11.38 -16.64
N LEU A 572 2.39 12.29 -15.73
CA LEU A 572 1.35 13.28 -15.93
C LEU A 572 1.60 14.19 -17.15
N TYR A 573 0.51 14.63 -17.78
CA TYR A 573 0.44 15.41 -19.03
C TYR A 573 0.87 14.65 -20.29
N TYR A 574 1.68 13.59 -20.16
CA TYR A 574 2.05 12.69 -21.27
C TYR A 574 1.14 11.47 -21.39
N MET A 575 0.55 11.00 -20.28
CA MET A 575 -0.45 9.92 -20.30
C MET A 575 -1.68 10.25 -21.17
N ASP A 576 -1.97 9.34 -22.11
CA ASP A 576 -3.19 9.32 -22.93
C ASP A 576 -4.48 9.37 -22.08
N PRO A 577 -5.41 10.33 -22.33
CA PRO A 577 -6.63 10.50 -21.54
C PRO A 577 -7.66 9.37 -21.73
N GLU A 578 -7.73 8.72 -22.89
CA GLU A 578 -8.64 7.58 -23.09
C GLU A 578 -8.12 6.35 -22.31
N TYR A 579 -6.81 6.12 -22.33
CA TYR A 579 -6.14 5.11 -21.49
C TYR A 579 -6.31 5.41 -19.99
N GLN A 580 -6.13 6.66 -19.53
CA GLN A 580 -6.40 7.04 -18.13
C GLN A 580 -7.84 6.74 -17.71
N GLN A 581 -8.81 6.93 -18.62
CA GLN A 581 -10.22 6.65 -18.35
C GLN A 581 -10.52 5.15 -18.30
N THR A 582 -10.07 4.40 -19.32
CA THR A 582 -10.48 3.02 -19.63
C THR A 582 -9.58 1.91 -19.08
N GLY A 583 -8.29 2.21 -18.82
CA GLY A 583 -7.25 1.21 -18.54
C GLY A 583 -6.77 0.43 -19.78
N THR A 584 -7.26 0.76 -20.98
CA THR A 584 -6.87 0.11 -22.24
C THR A 584 -5.64 0.79 -22.83
N VAL A 585 -4.55 0.02 -22.97
CA VAL A 585 -3.26 0.45 -23.51
C VAL A 585 -3.17 0.09 -24.99
N ARG A 586 -2.79 1.04 -25.85
CA ARG A 586 -2.58 0.86 -27.30
C ARG A 586 -1.31 1.59 -27.78
N PRO A 587 -0.71 1.22 -28.93
CA PRO A 587 0.40 1.97 -29.54
C PRO A 587 0.13 3.48 -29.67
N LYS A 588 -1.10 3.83 -30.08
CA LYS A 588 -1.63 5.20 -30.15
C LYS A 588 -1.64 5.98 -28.83
N SER A 589 -1.44 5.32 -27.68
CA SER A 589 -1.26 6.00 -26.38
C SER A 589 0.12 6.65 -26.26
N ASP A 590 1.16 6.08 -26.88
CA ASP A 590 2.47 6.74 -26.96
C ASP A 590 2.47 7.85 -28.02
N VAL A 591 1.66 7.72 -29.08
CA VAL A 591 1.47 8.78 -30.10
C VAL A 591 0.90 10.05 -29.47
N PHE A 592 0.01 9.94 -28.47
CA PHE A 592 -0.44 11.08 -27.68
C PHE A 592 0.73 11.76 -26.94
N ALA A 593 1.55 10.98 -26.23
CA ALA A 593 2.72 11.48 -25.51
C ALA A 593 3.73 12.15 -26.45
N LEU A 594 4.00 11.54 -27.61
CA LEU A 594 4.84 12.05 -28.69
C LEU A 594 4.32 13.43 -29.18
N GLY A 595 3.01 13.56 -29.39
CA GLY A 595 2.39 14.82 -29.78
C GLY A 595 2.56 15.94 -28.72
N VAL A 596 2.51 15.61 -27.43
CA VAL A 596 2.85 16.57 -26.36
C VAL A 596 4.31 17.02 -26.48
N VAL A 597 5.25 16.09 -26.70
CA VAL A 597 6.67 16.42 -26.91
C VAL A 597 6.87 17.31 -28.15
N MET A 598 6.17 17.06 -29.25
CA MET A 598 6.19 17.94 -30.44
C MET A 598 5.82 19.38 -30.08
N LEU A 599 4.72 19.58 -29.36
CA LEU A 599 4.29 20.92 -28.96
C LEU A 599 5.25 21.59 -27.96
N GLN A 600 5.97 20.82 -27.14
CA GLN A 600 7.03 21.36 -26.27
C GLN A 600 8.26 21.80 -27.07
N LEU A 601 8.70 21.00 -28.05
CA LEU A 601 9.80 21.33 -28.95
C LEU A 601 9.53 22.61 -29.76
N LEU A 602 8.28 22.79 -30.21
CA LEU A 602 7.82 23.99 -30.92
C LEU A 602 7.87 25.27 -30.06
N THR A 603 7.49 25.16 -28.78
CA THR A 603 7.17 26.34 -27.94
C THR A 603 8.17 26.65 -26.83
N GLY A 604 9.04 25.70 -26.48
CA GLY A 604 9.94 25.83 -25.32
C GLY A 604 9.21 25.81 -23.97
N ARG A 605 7.97 25.30 -23.90
CA ARG A 605 7.09 25.40 -22.72
C ARG A 605 6.92 24.05 -22.00
N ARG A 606 6.62 24.14 -20.69
CA ARG A 606 6.11 23.02 -19.89
C ARG A 606 4.70 22.61 -20.40
N PRO A 607 4.28 21.34 -20.25
CA PRO A 607 3.09 20.81 -20.96
C PRO A 607 1.75 21.30 -20.40
N ASN A 608 1.73 21.95 -19.23
CA ASN A 608 0.53 22.42 -18.54
C ASN A 608 -0.28 23.40 -19.43
N GLY A 609 -1.44 22.96 -19.93
CA GLY A 609 -2.31 23.78 -20.80
C GLY A 609 -1.80 23.97 -22.23
N LEU A 610 -0.68 23.31 -22.59
CA LEU A 610 0.03 23.54 -23.85
C LEU A 610 -0.79 23.19 -25.09
N ILE A 611 -1.53 22.08 -25.07
CA ILE A 611 -2.39 21.64 -26.17
C ILE A 611 -3.42 22.72 -26.52
N MET A 612 -4.14 23.23 -25.52
CA MET A 612 -5.13 24.32 -25.70
C MET A 612 -4.48 25.62 -26.17
N SER A 613 -3.27 25.94 -25.69
CA SER A 613 -2.52 27.11 -26.15
C SER A 613 -2.10 26.98 -27.61
N ALA A 614 -1.74 25.78 -28.07
CA ALA A 614 -1.37 25.51 -29.46
C ALA A 614 -2.58 25.52 -30.40
N GLU A 615 -3.66 24.83 -30.02
CA GLU A 615 -4.92 24.80 -30.76
C GLU A 615 -5.48 26.22 -30.95
N ASN A 616 -5.53 27.02 -29.89
CA ASN A 616 -6.00 28.40 -29.96
C ASN A 616 -5.04 29.33 -30.71
N ALA A 617 -3.72 29.06 -30.73
CA ALA A 617 -2.79 29.83 -31.55
C ALA A 617 -3.01 29.57 -33.05
N ILE A 618 -3.04 28.29 -33.46
CA ILE A 618 -3.30 27.87 -34.84
C ILE A 618 -4.65 28.39 -35.34
N LYS A 619 -5.74 28.17 -34.58
CA LYS A 619 -7.10 28.59 -34.94
C LYS A 619 -7.25 30.10 -35.17
N ASN A 620 -6.38 30.91 -34.60
CA ASN A 620 -6.38 32.38 -34.73
C ASN A 620 -5.25 32.93 -35.62
N GLY A 621 -4.45 32.08 -36.29
CA GLY A 621 -3.28 32.53 -37.08
C GLY A 621 -2.17 33.17 -36.24
N ARG A 622 -2.07 32.86 -34.94
CA ARG A 622 -1.15 33.46 -33.96
C ARG A 622 -0.06 32.51 -33.48
N LEU A 623 0.39 31.60 -34.35
CA LEU A 623 1.41 30.61 -34.01
C LEU A 623 2.74 31.25 -33.53
N HIS A 624 3.15 32.34 -34.18
CA HIS A 624 4.32 33.15 -33.83
C HIS A 624 4.32 33.69 -32.38
N ASP A 625 3.14 33.84 -31.74
CA ASP A 625 3.06 34.29 -30.34
C ASP A 625 3.43 33.19 -29.34
N ILE A 626 3.34 31.91 -29.74
CA ILE A 626 3.59 30.77 -28.86
C ILE A 626 4.90 30.01 -29.12
N ILE A 627 5.42 30.11 -30.35
CA ILE A 627 6.72 29.56 -30.77
C ILE A 627 7.86 30.01 -29.83
N ASP A 628 8.88 29.17 -29.69
CA ASP A 628 10.06 29.45 -28.86
C ASP A 628 10.91 30.60 -29.43
N LYS A 629 10.80 31.77 -28.80
CA LYS A 629 11.50 33.01 -29.18
C LYS A 629 12.99 33.01 -28.84
N SER A 630 13.53 31.93 -28.28
CA SER A 630 14.98 31.74 -28.14
C SER A 630 15.67 31.29 -29.44
N GLN A 631 14.89 30.96 -30.48
CA GLN A 631 15.37 30.64 -31.82
C GLN A 631 14.85 31.68 -32.83
N SER A 632 15.65 31.98 -33.86
CA SER A 632 15.40 33.06 -34.83
C SER A 632 15.26 32.59 -36.28
N ASP A 633 15.45 31.30 -36.55
CA ASP A 633 15.49 30.72 -37.90
C ASP A 633 14.13 30.20 -38.42
N TRP A 634 13.13 30.15 -37.53
CA TRP A 634 11.79 29.59 -37.72
C TRP A 634 11.20 29.84 -39.12
N LEU A 635 10.97 28.74 -39.84
CA LEU A 635 10.13 28.70 -41.04
C LEU A 635 8.69 28.51 -40.57
N ILE A 636 7.85 29.55 -40.70
CA ILE A 636 6.52 29.56 -40.09
C ILE A 636 5.60 28.48 -40.68
N ASP A 637 5.69 28.21 -41.98
CA ASP A 637 4.87 27.19 -42.65
C ASP A 637 5.22 25.78 -42.15
N GLU A 638 6.50 25.41 -42.10
CA GLU A 638 6.96 24.13 -41.53
C GLU A 638 6.66 24.02 -40.02
N ALA A 639 6.77 25.12 -39.28
CA ALA A 639 6.41 25.17 -37.86
C ALA A 639 4.90 24.97 -37.65
N GLU A 640 4.06 25.50 -38.55
CA GLU A 640 2.62 25.25 -38.55
C GLU A 640 2.31 23.79 -38.92
N MET A 641 2.93 23.23 -39.95
CA MET A 641 2.76 21.81 -40.28
C MET A 641 3.12 20.90 -39.09
N PHE A 642 4.19 21.23 -38.36
CA PHE A 642 4.60 20.50 -37.16
C PHE A 642 3.63 20.68 -35.98
N ALA A 643 3.13 21.91 -35.76
CA ALA A 643 2.12 22.21 -34.75
C ALA A 643 0.80 21.47 -35.01
N GLN A 644 0.32 21.48 -36.25
CA GLN A 644 -0.88 20.75 -36.68
C GLN A 644 -0.70 19.23 -36.51
N LEU A 645 0.50 18.68 -36.78
CA LEU A 645 0.80 17.27 -36.54
C LEU A 645 0.77 16.93 -35.03
N GLY A 646 1.40 17.73 -34.18
CA GLY A 646 1.38 17.56 -32.72
C GLY A 646 -0.04 17.64 -32.14
N LEU A 647 -0.90 18.53 -32.67
CA LEU A 647 -2.31 18.62 -32.32
C LEU A 647 -3.13 17.39 -32.75
N LYS A 648 -2.90 16.86 -33.96
CA LYS A 648 -3.52 15.59 -34.41
C LYS A 648 -3.10 14.40 -33.53
N CYS A 649 -1.81 14.32 -33.19
CA CYS A 649 -1.29 13.29 -32.28
C CYS A 649 -1.91 13.40 -30.87
N THR A 650 -2.22 14.60 -30.38
CA THR A 650 -2.85 14.84 -29.07
C THR A 650 -4.38 14.80 -29.06
N ALA A 651 -5.02 14.25 -30.10
CA ALA A 651 -6.47 14.07 -30.14
C ALA A 651 -6.98 13.21 -28.96
N LEU A 652 -8.14 13.59 -28.39
CA LEU A 652 -8.65 12.99 -27.15
C LEU A 652 -9.01 11.50 -27.31
N LYS A 653 -9.55 11.09 -28.46
CA LYS A 653 -9.88 9.68 -28.74
C LYS A 653 -8.74 9.01 -29.52
N CYS A 654 -8.52 7.73 -29.24
CA CYS A 654 -7.53 6.88 -29.90
C CYS A 654 -7.67 6.87 -31.43
N ARG A 655 -8.91 6.67 -31.92
CA ARG A 655 -9.25 6.64 -33.36
C ARG A 655 -9.03 7.94 -34.12
N ASP A 656 -8.99 9.07 -33.42
CA ASP A 656 -8.87 10.39 -34.03
C ASP A 656 -7.37 10.79 -34.22
N ARG A 657 -6.44 9.95 -33.74
CA ARG A 657 -4.98 10.14 -33.85
C ARG A 657 -4.42 9.48 -35.11
N PRO A 658 -3.47 10.12 -35.82
CA PRO A 658 -2.83 9.57 -37.00
C PRO A 658 -2.04 8.29 -36.66
N ASP A 659 -1.77 7.46 -37.66
CA ASP A 659 -0.86 6.33 -37.49
C ASP A 659 0.62 6.75 -37.44
N LEU A 660 1.41 6.07 -36.60
CA LEU A 660 2.80 6.43 -36.39
C LEU A 660 3.66 6.17 -37.62
N GLU A 661 3.44 5.05 -38.31
CA GLU A 661 4.26 4.60 -39.43
C GLU A 661 3.72 5.11 -40.77
N SER A 662 2.40 5.07 -40.99
CA SER A 662 1.83 5.49 -42.29
C SER A 662 1.52 6.99 -42.41
N GLU A 663 1.47 7.76 -41.32
CA GLU A 663 1.14 9.20 -41.35
C GLU A 663 2.16 10.10 -40.64
N VAL A 664 2.51 9.81 -39.39
CA VAL A 664 3.37 10.69 -38.57
C VAL A 664 4.81 10.69 -39.10
N LEU A 665 5.43 9.52 -39.28
CA LEU A 665 6.80 9.42 -39.77
C LEU A 665 7.01 10.05 -41.16
N PRO A 666 6.16 9.78 -42.18
CA PRO A 666 6.23 10.47 -43.46
C PRO A 666 6.11 11.99 -43.34
N LYS A 667 5.21 12.50 -42.48
CA LYS A 667 5.03 13.95 -42.33
C LYS A 667 6.19 14.63 -41.60
N LEU A 668 6.79 13.96 -40.60
CA LEU A 668 8.02 14.44 -39.97
C LEU A 668 9.20 14.46 -40.96
N ASN A 669 9.34 13.44 -41.79
CA ASN A 669 10.37 13.38 -42.82
C ASN A 669 10.20 14.51 -43.88
N GLU A 670 8.96 14.82 -44.28
CA GLU A 670 8.67 15.95 -45.17
C GLU A 670 9.10 17.30 -44.54
N ILE A 671 8.76 17.52 -43.27
CA ILE A 671 9.15 18.73 -42.51
C ILE A 671 10.69 18.82 -42.41
N LEU A 672 11.36 17.73 -42.05
CA LEU A 672 12.82 17.66 -41.94
C LEU A 672 13.50 17.94 -43.28
N HIS A 673 13.01 17.38 -44.39
CA HIS A 673 13.56 17.63 -45.73
C HIS A 673 13.42 19.09 -46.15
N ARG A 674 12.26 19.72 -45.90
CA ARG A 674 12.02 21.14 -46.18
C ARG A 674 12.98 22.04 -45.40
N ILE A 675 13.11 21.82 -44.09
CA ILE A 675 14.05 22.57 -43.23
C ILE A 675 15.49 22.38 -43.71
N THR A 676 15.91 21.14 -43.99
CA THR A 676 17.27 20.84 -44.50
C THR A 676 17.57 21.59 -45.79
N SER A 677 16.61 21.60 -46.72
CA SER A 677 16.72 22.32 -47.99
C SER A 677 16.85 23.84 -47.79
N ALA A 678 16.05 24.41 -46.89
CA ALA A 678 16.09 25.83 -46.56
C ALA A 678 17.38 26.25 -45.81
N VAL A 679 17.95 25.38 -44.96
CA VAL A 679 19.25 25.62 -44.31
C VAL A 679 20.38 25.61 -45.35
N ASN A 680 20.41 24.63 -46.25
CA ASN A 680 21.39 24.55 -47.34
C ASN A 680 21.34 25.78 -48.27
N LEU A 681 20.13 26.30 -48.54
CA LEU A 681 19.93 27.53 -49.32
C LEU A 681 20.36 28.81 -48.58
N ARG A 682 20.27 28.84 -47.24
CA ARG A 682 20.68 30.00 -46.42
C ARG A 682 22.18 30.00 -46.09
N ASN A 683 22.86 28.87 -46.15
CA ASN A 683 24.31 28.76 -45.96
C ASN A 683 24.91 27.61 -46.80
N PRO A 684 25.48 27.91 -47.99
CA PRO A 684 26.20 26.92 -48.81
C PRO A 684 27.42 26.26 -48.14
N VAL A 685 27.82 26.75 -46.95
CA VAL A 685 28.97 26.28 -46.16
C VAL A 685 28.55 25.27 -45.07
N LEU A 686 27.26 25.21 -44.70
CA LEU A 686 26.77 24.37 -43.59
C LEU A 686 26.22 23.02 -44.05
N SER A 687 27.11 22.13 -44.49
CA SER A 687 26.82 20.68 -44.49
C SER A 687 28.03 19.77 -44.24
N VAL A 688 29.20 20.32 -43.86
CA VAL A 688 30.36 19.50 -43.45
C VAL A 688 29.99 18.69 -42.19
N PRO A 689 29.99 17.33 -42.25
CA PRO A 689 29.79 16.51 -41.06
C PRO A 689 30.83 16.85 -39.99
N THR A 690 30.40 17.03 -38.74
CA THR A 690 31.27 17.54 -37.65
C THR A 690 32.52 16.69 -37.39
N HIS A 691 32.46 15.40 -37.71
CA HIS A 691 33.60 14.48 -37.59
C HIS A 691 34.63 14.58 -38.73
N PHE A 692 34.36 15.39 -39.77
CA PHE A 692 35.33 15.79 -40.80
C PHE A 692 36.06 17.09 -40.45
N ILE A 693 35.60 17.83 -39.43
CA ILE A 693 36.19 19.10 -38.99
C ILE A 693 37.34 18.82 -38.02
N CYS A 694 38.49 19.47 -38.23
CA CYS A 694 39.64 19.35 -37.34
C CYS A 694 39.36 20.04 -35.99
N PRO A 695 39.50 19.35 -34.84
CA PRO A 695 39.28 19.98 -33.54
C PRO A 695 40.27 21.11 -33.18
N ILE A 696 41.41 21.22 -33.87
CA ILE A 696 42.41 22.28 -33.63
C ILE A 696 42.12 23.51 -34.50
N THR A 697 41.88 23.35 -35.80
CA THR A 697 41.72 24.48 -36.74
C THR A 697 40.27 24.91 -36.95
N GLN A 698 39.30 24.05 -36.60
CA GLN A 698 37.87 24.22 -36.89
C GLN A 698 37.55 24.27 -38.40
N GLU A 699 38.44 23.74 -39.23
CA GLU A 699 38.32 23.64 -40.69
C GLU A 699 38.16 22.17 -41.14
N LEU A 700 37.68 21.95 -42.35
CA LEU A 700 37.57 20.61 -42.97
C LEU A 700 38.97 19.98 -43.14
N MET A 701 39.16 18.77 -42.63
CA MET A 701 40.44 18.04 -42.76
C MET A 701 40.72 17.63 -44.21
N GLU A 702 41.97 17.77 -44.63
CA GLU A 702 42.46 17.33 -45.95
C GLU A 702 43.47 16.19 -45.82
N ASP A 703 44.32 16.24 -44.79
CA ASP A 703 45.30 15.21 -44.43
C ASP A 703 45.00 14.64 -43.02
N PRO A 704 43.81 14.04 -42.78
CA PRO A 704 43.40 13.60 -41.45
C PRO A 704 44.32 12.50 -40.90
N HIS A 705 44.70 12.64 -39.63
CA HIS A 705 45.58 11.76 -38.87
C HIS A 705 45.11 11.56 -37.42
N VAL A 706 45.19 10.33 -36.91
CA VAL A 706 44.89 9.97 -35.50
C VAL A 706 46.10 10.25 -34.62
N ALA A 707 45.90 10.86 -33.45
CA ALA A 707 46.93 11.00 -32.41
C ALA A 707 46.76 9.96 -31.28
N ALA A 708 47.71 9.88 -30.36
CA ALA A 708 47.72 8.93 -29.24
C ALA A 708 46.59 9.10 -28.18
N ASP A 709 45.66 10.04 -28.38
CA ASP A 709 44.39 10.17 -27.65
C ASP A 709 43.17 9.59 -28.40
N GLY A 710 43.41 8.93 -29.55
CA GLY A 710 42.37 8.35 -30.41
C GLY A 710 41.55 9.37 -31.22
N HIS A 711 41.83 10.66 -31.11
CA HIS A 711 41.14 11.69 -31.88
C HIS A 711 41.84 11.93 -33.22
N THR A 712 41.07 12.29 -34.26
CA THR A 712 41.59 12.63 -35.57
C THR A 712 41.74 14.15 -35.72
N TYR A 713 42.82 14.57 -36.34
CA TYR A 713 43.21 15.97 -36.53
C TYR A 713 43.80 16.17 -37.92
N GLU A 714 43.83 17.42 -38.38
CA GLU A 714 44.61 17.84 -39.54
C GLU A 714 46.12 17.74 -39.23
N HIS A 715 46.91 17.16 -40.15
CA HIS A 715 48.30 16.73 -39.93
C HIS A 715 49.20 17.88 -39.48
N TYR A 716 49.16 19.03 -40.18
CA TYR A 716 50.01 20.17 -39.84
C TYR A 716 49.66 20.74 -38.46
N ALA A 717 48.37 20.73 -38.10
CA ALA A 717 47.87 21.29 -36.86
C ALA A 717 48.29 20.44 -35.64
N ILE A 718 48.12 19.12 -35.70
CA ILE A 718 48.57 18.23 -34.60
C ILE A 718 50.11 18.22 -34.49
N ARG A 719 50.85 18.27 -35.61
CA ARG A 719 52.32 18.39 -35.55
C ARG A 719 52.81 19.75 -35.06
N ALA A 720 52.07 20.83 -35.27
CA ALA A 720 52.36 22.12 -34.65
C ALA A 720 52.11 22.10 -33.14
N TRP A 721 51.01 21.46 -32.71
CA TRP A 721 50.66 21.30 -31.29
C TRP A 721 51.70 20.46 -30.53
N LEU A 722 52.06 19.27 -31.03
CA LEU A 722 53.01 18.37 -30.35
C LEU A 722 54.46 18.89 -30.27
N LYS A 723 54.81 19.94 -31.02
CA LYS A 723 56.09 20.66 -30.84
C LYS A 723 56.13 21.51 -29.56
N ARG A 724 54.97 21.93 -29.04
CA ARG A 724 54.84 22.83 -27.88
C ARG A 724 54.19 22.18 -26.67
N HIS A 725 53.38 21.14 -26.87
CA HIS A 725 52.56 20.53 -25.82
C HIS A 725 52.71 19.00 -25.80
N LYS A 726 52.71 18.41 -24.60
CA LYS A 726 52.71 16.95 -24.37
C LYS A 726 51.33 16.45 -23.92
N THR A 727 50.28 17.19 -24.27
CA THR A 727 48.88 16.99 -23.85
C THR A 727 47.97 16.96 -25.07
N SER A 728 46.84 16.25 -24.95
CA SER A 728 45.79 16.15 -25.95
C SER A 728 45.17 17.53 -26.22
N PRO A 729 45.02 17.95 -27.49
CA PRO A 729 44.30 19.18 -27.84
C PRO A 729 42.86 19.19 -27.32
N VAL A 730 42.16 18.05 -27.38
CA VAL A 730 40.73 17.93 -27.02
C VAL A 730 40.54 17.69 -25.52
N THR A 731 41.26 16.73 -24.92
CA THR A 731 41.02 16.34 -23.51
C THR A 731 41.91 17.07 -22.51
N ARG A 732 42.96 17.76 -22.97
CA ARG A 732 44.02 18.40 -22.16
C ARG A 732 44.85 17.43 -21.27
N ILE A 733 44.54 16.14 -21.26
CA ILE A 733 45.28 15.09 -20.55
C ILE A 733 46.64 14.85 -21.23
N LYS A 734 47.66 14.45 -20.46
CA LYS A 734 48.99 14.10 -20.98
C LYS A 734 48.90 12.91 -21.95
N LEU A 735 49.49 13.03 -23.14
CA LEU A 735 49.47 11.98 -24.16
C LEU A 735 50.42 10.82 -23.78
N PRO A 736 50.06 9.56 -24.10
CA PRO A 736 50.94 8.40 -23.86
C PRO A 736 52.26 8.49 -24.63
N ASN A 737 52.22 9.01 -25.86
CA ASN A 737 53.36 9.25 -26.73
C ASN A 737 52.99 10.31 -27.78
N SER A 738 53.95 10.70 -28.63
CA SER A 738 53.76 11.68 -29.72
C SER A 738 53.56 11.04 -31.09
N SER A 739 53.09 9.79 -31.17
CA SER A 739 52.78 9.14 -32.45
C SER A 739 51.55 9.76 -33.11
N ILE A 740 51.57 9.79 -34.44
CA ILE A 740 50.52 10.31 -35.31
C ILE A 740 50.41 9.32 -36.48
N ILE A 741 49.21 8.83 -36.78
CA ILE A 741 48.95 7.77 -37.78
C ILE A 741 47.96 8.28 -38.84
N PRO A 742 48.19 8.12 -40.15
CA PRO A 742 47.26 8.58 -41.19
C PRO A 742 45.87 7.93 -41.08
N ASN A 743 44.80 8.73 -41.09
CA ASN A 743 43.43 8.23 -41.12
C ASN A 743 42.93 8.14 -42.58
N HIS A 744 43.38 7.11 -43.30
CA HIS A 744 42.99 6.89 -44.69
C HIS A 744 41.47 6.68 -44.86
N SER A 745 40.80 6.02 -43.91
CA SER A 745 39.34 5.79 -43.95
C SER A 745 38.55 7.10 -43.88
N LEU A 746 38.89 8.00 -42.95
CA LEU A 746 38.23 9.30 -42.85
C LEU A 746 38.50 10.19 -44.07
N ARG A 747 39.72 10.13 -44.62
CA ARG A 747 40.08 10.84 -45.84
C ARG A 747 39.24 10.41 -47.04
N ALA A 748 39.04 9.10 -47.21
CA ALA A 748 38.18 8.55 -48.26
C ALA A 748 36.72 9.00 -48.07
N ALA A 749 36.20 8.98 -46.84
CA ALA A 749 34.86 9.48 -46.53
C ALA A 749 34.70 10.99 -46.84
N ILE A 750 35.70 11.80 -46.50
CA ILE A 750 35.74 13.24 -46.83
C ILE A 750 35.76 13.46 -48.35
N GLN A 751 36.56 12.70 -49.09
CA GLN A 751 36.63 12.79 -50.55
C GLN A 751 35.32 12.35 -51.22
N GLN A 752 34.71 11.26 -50.74
CA GLN A 752 33.40 10.80 -51.20
C GLN A 752 32.32 11.86 -50.95
N TRP A 753 32.28 12.46 -49.76
CA TRP A 753 31.34 13.55 -49.46
C TRP A 753 31.60 14.81 -50.29
N LYS A 754 32.87 15.24 -50.47
CA LYS A 754 33.22 16.34 -51.39
C LYS A 754 32.69 16.08 -52.81
N SER A 755 32.70 14.83 -53.28
CA SER A 755 32.17 14.45 -54.62
C SER A 755 30.63 14.38 -54.72
N GLN A 756 29.91 14.53 -53.61
CA GLN A 756 28.44 14.55 -53.57
C GLN A 756 27.85 15.97 -53.50
N LEU A 757 28.71 16.99 -53.35
CA LEU A 757 28.31 18.39 -53.43
C LEU A 757 28.10 18.79 -54.91
N PRO A 758 27.07 19.60 -55.23
CA PRO A 758 26.87 20.10 -56.59
C PRO A 758 27.99 21.09 -56.97
N ASP A 759 28.45 21.01 -58.22
CA ASP A 759 29.47 21.89 -58.78
C ASP A 759 29.11 23.38 -58.63
N GLN A 760 29.83 24.11 -57.76
CA GLN A 760 29.66 25.55 -57.58
C GLN A 760 30.29 26.40 -58.71
N THR A 761 30.67 25.75 -59.83
CA THR A 761 31.32 26.37 -60.99
C THR A 761 30.34 26.83 -62.09
N LYS A 762 29.04 26.91 -61.77
CA LYS A 762 27.98 27.51 -62.61
C LYS A 762 27.10 28.47 -61.82
N ALA A 763 27.67 29.64 -61.51
CA ALA A 763 26.99 30.84 -61.04
C ALA A 763 27.49 32.03 -61.88
#